data_AF-A0AAV0EUG9-F1
#
_entry.id   AF-A0AAV0EUG9-F1
#
_cell.length_a   1.000
_cell.length_b   1.000
_cell.length_c   1.000
_cell.angle_alpha   90.00
_cell.angle_beta   90.00
_cell.angle_gamma   90.00
#
_symmetry.space_group_name_H-M   'P 1'
#
loop_
_entity.id
_entity.type
_entity.pdbx_description
1 polymer ?
#
loop_
_entity_poly.entity_id
_entity_poly.type
_entity_poly.pdbx_seq_one_letter_code
_entity_poly.pdbx_strand_id
1 'polypeptide(L)'
;MREYFSYRFQDRMVETPYILRTKRLFQQLVVDGYTMIESCRLQYIRKHQKELRSDLYSGLADAVGRGETNASRTGQLIVLPNSFTGSARYMLQNYQDAMAICRWAGYPQLFITFTCNPKWPEILRFVEPRGLSPDDRPDILSRIFKMKLDLLIKDLKQNKMFGNVRAVVYTVEFQKRGLPHAHIVLWISQRQRNVFSADIDRIISAEIPDENSDPAYYNAVKELMIHGPCGQMNMSSPCMDKGHCTKHFPKKFSQRTTIDKSGYPKYRRRNNGRSVEKNGHPMDNRYVIPHNRTLLLKYGAHINVEWCNQSRSVKYLFKYINKGDDRITVAFSEATDSTKPQKIDEIKMYYDCRYISACEAAWRIFSYHIHYRDVPVERLSFHLPGEQNVYYKPDASIESVLSNTTLHSTKFIAWMRANQLYQEARELTYVDFPSKFTWNKKKREWSPRKKGFAVGRVFFVRPGAGEKYYLRVLLNVVKGPRSFEELRTVDGKIYDTFRDACYARGLQGDDKEYIDGITESSHSAMARWLRHLFVTLLLQGSMTKPESVWEKCWEYLSEDILYNVRKNLHDQELELDKGEIQKYCLVEIEKLLQQRGKSLRDYVGMPVPPDSYIPSMEDILIHEELKYDKCVMAEEHQKLLKDMTDEQ
;
A
#
# COMPACT_ATOMS: atom_id res chain seq x y z
N MET A 1 -1.99 -9.07 -28.96
CA MET A 1 -1.63 -10.22 -28.08
C MET A 1 -2.63 -10.45 -26.95
N ARG A 2 -2.88 -9.49 -26.04
CA ARG A 2 -3.86 -9.67 -24.95
C ARG A 2 -5.26 -10.07 -25.42
N GLU A 3 -5.79 -9.36 -26.41
CA GLU A 3 -7.12 -9.64 -26.99
C GLU A 3 -7.18 -11.03 -27.62
N TYR A 4 -6.09 -11.45 -28.28
CA TYR A 4 -5.97 -12.80 -28.82
C TYR A 4 -6.07 -13.87 -27.72
N PHE A 5 -5.27 -13.80 -26.66
CA PHE A 5 -5.36 -14.77 -25.55
C PHE A 5 -6.73 -14.71 -24.84
N SER A 6 -7.25 -13.52 -24.59
CA SER A 6 -8.58 -13.33 -24.00
C SER A 6 -9.68 -13.97 -24.83
N TYR A 7 -9.56 -13.88 -26.16
CA TYR A 7 -10.45 -14.52 -27.12
C TYR A 7 -10.26 -16.04 -27.14
N ARG A 8 -9.02 -16.55 -27.17
CA ARG A 8 -8.75 -18.01 -27.23
C ARG A 8 -9.12 -18.75 -25.95
N PHE A 9 -9.17 -18.08 -24.81
CA PHE A 9 -9.56 -18.69 -23.53
C PHE A 9 -11.07 -18.79 -23.29
N GLN A 10 -11.90 -18.34 -24.24
CA GLN A 10 -13.35 -18.52 -24.16
C GLN A 10 -13.76 -19.91 -24.66
N ASP A 11 -14.58 -20.61 -23.88
CA ASP A 11 -15.26 -21.84 -24.32
C ASP A 11 -16.36 -21.47 -25.32
N ARG A 12 -16.34 -22.06 -26.52
CA ARG A 12 -17.27 -21.76 -27.62
C ARG A 12 -17.85 -23.05 -28.17
N MET A 13 -19.13 -23.04 -28.49
CA MET A 13 -19.80 -24.22 -29.08
C MET A 13 -19.30 -24.58 -30.48
N VAL A 14 -18.72 -23.61 -31.20
CA VAL A 14 -18.27 -23.77 -32.59
C VAL A 14 -16.84 -24.31 -32.72
N GLU A 15 -16.11 -24.46 -31.61
CA GLU A 15 -14.72 -24.94 -31.62
C GLU A 15 -14.54 -26.03 -30.56
N THR A 16 -13.84 -27.12 -30.90
CA THR A 16 -13.51 -28.13 -29.90
C THR A 16 -12.50 -27.56 -28.90
N PRO A 17 -12.79 -27.53 -27.59
CA PRO A 17 -11.99 -26.82 -26.61
C PRO A 17 -10.79 -27.67 -26.14
N TYR A 18 -10.01 -28.24 -27.07
CA TYR A 18 -8.89 -29.15 -26.76
C TYR A 18 -7.96 -28.53 -25.71
N ILE A 19 -7.54 -27.29 -25.95
CA ILE A 19 -6.59 -26.59 -25.09
C ILE A 19 -7.16 -26.22 -23.72
N LEU A 20 -8.48 -26.08 -23.59
CA LEU A 20 -9.14 -25.75 -22.31
C LEU A 20 -9.38 -26.99 -21.44
N ARG A 21 -9.14 -28.20 -22.00
CA ARG A 21 -9.32 -29.49 -21.32
C ARG A 21 -8.00 -30.15 -20.91
N THR A 22 -6.86 -29.54 -21.23
CA THR A 22 -5.52 -30.11 -20.97
C THR A 22 -4.98 -29.80 -19.56
N LYS A 23 -5.83 -29.34 -18.63
CA LYS A 23 -5.54 -29.20 -17.19
C LYS A 23 -4.29 -28.34 -16.95
N ARG A 24 -3.19 -28.93 -16.45
CA ARG A 24 -1.92 -28.22 -16.19
C ARG A 24 -1.35 -27.53 -17.43
N LEU A 25 -1.49 -28.10 -18.62
CA LEU A 25 -1.01 -27.46 -19.85
C LEU A 25 -1.79 -26.18 -20.17
N PHE A 26 -3.09 -26.15 -19.85
CA PHE A 26 -3.88 -24.92 -19.96
C PHE A 26 -3.39 -23.86 -18.98
N GLN A 27 -3.13 -24.24 -17.72
CA GLN A 27 -2.58 -23.30 -16.72
C GLN A 27 -1.24 -22.72 -17.17
N GLN A 28 -0.35 -23.57 -17.70
CA GLN A 28 0.93 -23.14 -18.25
C GLN A 28 0.74 -22.16 -19.42
N LEU A 29 -0.13 -22.48 -20.37
CA LEU A 29 -0.45 -21.58 -21.49
C LEU A 29 -0.99 -20.22 -21.03
N VAL A 30 -1.81 -20.19 -19.99
CA VAL A 30 -2.34 -18.94 -19.42
C VAL A 30 -1.21 -18.10 -18.84
N VAL A 31 -0.29 -18.71 -18.11
CA VAL A 31 0.89 -18.03 -17.54
C VAL A 31 1.81 -17.55 -18.66
N ASP A 32 2.17 -18.41 -19.61
CA ASP A 32 3.03 -18.09 -20.76
C ASP A 32 2.42 -16.98 -21.62
N GLY A 33 1.12 -17.05 -21.87
CA GLY A 33 0.40 -16.01 -22.60
C GLY A 33 0.48 -14.66 -21.89
N TYR A 34 0.39 -14.64 -20.55
CA TYR A 34 0.53 -13.40 -19.78
C TYR A 34 1.97 -12.89 -19.77
N THR A 35 2.96 -13.75 -19.54
CA THR A 35 4.38 -13.36 -19.52
C THR A 35 4.82 -12.83 -20.89
N MET A 36 4.32 -13.38 -22.00
CA MET A 36 4.52 -12.81 -23.34
C MET A 36 3.94 -11.40 -23.46
N ILE A 37 2.69 -11.20 -23.05
CA ILE A 37 2.03 -9.87 -23.08
C ILE A 37 2.82 -8.86 -22.24
N GLU A 38 3.21 -9.25 -21.04
CA GLU A 38 3.94 -8.40 -20.11
C GLU A 38 5.34 -8.08 -20.62
N SER A 39 6.05 -9.07 -21.15
CA SER A 39 7.38 -8.91 -21.74
C SER A 39 7.37 -7.94 -22.91
N CYS A 40 6.38 -8.04 -23.81
CA CYS A 40 6.20 -7.06 -24.89
C CYS A 40 6.02 -5.63 -24.35
N ARG A 41 5.22 -5.44 -23.28
CA ARG A 41 5.00 -4.13 -22.66
C ARG A 41 6.27 -3.57 -22.01
N LEU A 42 7.01 -4.42 -21.29
CA LEU A 42 8.27 -4.05 -20.65
C LEU A 42 9.34 -3.73 -21.70
N GLN A 43 9.43 -4.49 -22.79
CA GLN A 43 10.33 -4.22 -23.90
C GLN A 43 9.99 -2.90 -24.58
N TYR A 44 8.70 -2.59 -24.75
CA TYR A 44 8.26 -1.28 -25.24
C TYR A 44 8.76 -0.17 -24.30
N ILE A 45 8.51 -0.28 -22.99
CA ILE A 45 8.98 0.71 -21.99
C ILE A 45 10.50 0.86 -22.02
N ARG A 46 11.25 -0.24 -22.17
CA ARG A 46 12.72 -0.22 -22.27
C ARG A 46 13.21 0.52 -23.52
N LYS A 47 12.56 0.30 -24.67
CA LYS A 47 12.90 0.96 -25.94
C LYS A 47 12.49 2.44 -25.99
N HIS A 48 11.46 2.83 -25.23
CA HIS A 48 10.89 4.18 -25.21
C HIS A 48 11.29 4.98 -23.96
N GLN A 49 12.35 4.58 -23.24
CA GLN A 49 12.85 5.33 -22.07
C GLN A 49 13.16 6.79 -22.43
N LYS A 50 13.59 7.06 -23.66
CA LYS A 50 13.88 8.43 -24.15
C LYS A 50 12.63 9.32 -24.20
N GLU A 51 11.45 8.78 -24.50
CA GLU A 51 10.17 9.50 -24.49
C GLU A 51 9.59 9.67 -23.07
N LEU A 52 10.09 8.85 -22.13
CA LEU A 52 9.76 8.94 -20.71
C LEU A 52 10.71 9.88 -19.95
N ARG A 53 11.70 10.47 -20.63
CA ARG A 53 12.59 11.50 -20.06
C ARG A 53 11.85 12.83 -19.95
N SER A 54 12.06 13.50 -18.83
CA SER A 54 11.62 14.88 -18.59
C SER A 54 12.74 15.61 -17.90
N ASP A 55 13.01 16.85 -18.31
CA ASP A 55 13.97 17.74 -17.65
C ASP A 55 13.27 18.98 -17.08
N LEU A 56 13.95 19.74 -16.22
CA LEU A 56 13.45 20.97 -15.63
C LEU A 56 13.62 22.15 -16.60
N TYR A 57 12.59 22.98 -16.75
CA TYR A 57 12.58 24.14 -17.65
C TYR A 57 13.71 25.15 -17.36
N SER A 58 13.98 25.45 -16.10
CA SER A 58 15.10 26.30 -15.67
C SER A 58 16.46 25.72 -16.10
N GLY A 59 16.64 24.40 -15.95
CA GLY A 59 17.86 23.71 -16.39
C GLY A 59 18.10 23.83 -17.90
N LEU A 60 17.03 23.78 -18.71
CA LEU A 60 17.08 23.98 -20.16
C LEU A 60 17.33 25.44 -20.54
N ALA A 61 16.72 26.41 -19.85
CA ALA A 61 16.93 27.84 -20.10
C ALA A 61 18.37 28.29 -19.77
N ASP A 62 18.93 27.79 -18.67
CA ASP A 62 20.31 28.06 -18.27
C ASP A 62 21.34 27.41 -19.20
N ALA A 63 21.03 26.24 -19.77
CA ALA A 63 21.88 25.57 -20.76
C ALA A 63 21.99 26.37 -22.07
N VAL A 64 20.91 27.01 -22.52
CA VAL A 64 20.93 27.94 -23.67
C VAL A 64 21.75 29.18 -23.37
N GLY A 65 21.62 29.74 -22.16
CA GLY A 65 22.43 30.88 -21.71
C GLY A 65 23.94 30.60 -21.66
N ARG A 66 24.34 29.32 -21.54
CA ARG A 66 25.74 28.85 -21.58
C ARG A 66 26.21 28.38 -22.96
N GLY A 67 25.37 28.45 -24.00
CA GLY A 67 25.73 28.04 -25.36
C GLY A 67 25.77 26.52 -25.59
N GLU A 68 25.18 25.72 -24.70
CA GLU A 68 25.13 24.26 -24.82
C GLU A 68 23.96 23.82 -25.73
N THR A 69 24.26 23.04 -26.77
CA THR A 69 23.26 22.57 -27.76
C THR A 69 22.89 21.09 -27.62
N ASN A 70 23.50 20.35 -26.68
CA ASN A 70 23.37 18.89 -26.61
C ASN A 70 23.15 18.37 -25.18
N ALA A 71 21.93 17.89 -24.90
CA ALA A 71 21.45 17.42 -23.59
C ALA A 71 21.92 15.99 -23.21
N SER A 72 23.10 15.54 -23.67
CA SER A 72 23.45 14.11 -23.71
C SER A 72 24.22 13.57 -22.49
N ARG A 73 24.41 14.35 -21.41
CA ARG A 73 25.20 13.94 -20.24
C ARG A 73 24.39 13.80 -18.94
N THR A 74 23.54 12.77 -18.86
CA THR A 74 23.05 12.23 -17.57
C THR A 74 22.78 10.72 -17.70
N GLY A 75 23.30 9.95 -16.76
CA GLY A 75 23.41 8.48 -16.78
C GLY A 75 22.08 7.76 -16.95
N GLN A 76 22.10 6.63 -17.68
CA GLN A 76 20.90 5.86 -18.02
C GLN A 76 20.26 5.20 -16.78
N LEU A 77 19.12 5.74 -16.35
CA LEU A 77 18.16 5.09 -15.46
C LEU A 77 17.07 4.45 -16.33
N ILE A 78 16.86 3.13 -16.25
CA ILE A 78 15.69 2.47 -16.85
C ILE A 78 14.59 2.46 -15.79
N VAL A 79 13.56 3.29 -16.00
CA VAL A 79 12.47 3.51 -15.06
C VAL A 79 11.22 2.76 -15.50
N LEU A 80 10.59 2.06 -14.54
CA LEU A 80 9.27 1.49 -14.68
C LEU A 80 8.20 2.53 -14.25
N PRO A 81 7.32 2.96 -15.17
CA PRO A 81 6.38 4.05 -14.90
C PRO A 81 5.25 3.63 -13.95
N ASN A 82 4.57 4.62 -13.37
CA ASN A 82 3.39 4.40 -12.52
C ASN A 82 2.15 3.88 -13.28
N SER A 83 2.16 3.93 -14.62
CA SER A 83 1.11 3.38 -15.48
C SER A 83 1.21 1.87 -15.64
N PHE A 84 2.34 1.27 -15.24
CA PHE A 84 2.55 -0.17 -15.29
C PHE A 84 2.04 -0.83 -14.01
N THR A 85 0.97 -1.62 -14.13
CA THR A 85 0.30 -2.30 -13.00
C THR A 85 1.24 -3.28 -12.31
N GLY A 86 1.53 -3.04 -11.03
CA GLY A 86 2.47 -3.84 -10.22
C GLY A 86 3.83 -3.17 -10.03
N SER A 87 4.14 -2.07 -10.73
CA SER A 87 5.37 -1.32 -10.49
C SER A 87 5.37 -0.69 -9.09
N ALA A 88 6.55 -0.49 -8.51
CA ALA A 88 6.68 0.16 -7.19
C ALA A 88 5.98 1.53 -7.17
N ARG A 89 6.10 2.31 -8.27
CA ARG A 89 5.40 3.59 -8.41
C ARG A 89 3.89 3.41 -8.51
N TYR A 90 3.39 2.42 -9.23
CA TYR A 90 1.96 2.14 -9.30
C TYR A 90 1.37 1.84 -7.92
N MET A 91 2.02 0.96 -7.15
CA MET A 91 1.57 0.62 -5.78
C MET A 91 1.60 1.83 -4.86
N LEU A 92 2.70 2.61 -4.88
CA LEU A 92 2.83 3.84 -4.09
C LEU A 92 1.78 4.89 -4.45
N GLN A 93 1.41 4.99 -5.74
CA GLN A 93 0.39 5.94 -6.17
C GLN A 93 -1.02 5.53 -5.69
N ASN A 94 -1.36 4.24 -5.73
CA ASN A 94 -2.64 3.75 -5.19
C ASN A 94 -2.70 3.91 -3.68
N TYR A 95 -1.58 3.65 -3.00
CA TYR A 95 -1.40 3.90 -1.58
C TYR A 95 -1.73 5.35 -1.21
N GLN A 96 -1.03 6.29 -1.84
CA GLN A 96 -1.19 7.72 -1.59
C GLN A 96 -2.60 8.23 -1.94
N ASP A 97 -3.24 7.65 -2.96
CA ASP A 97 -4.63 7.99 -3.30
C ASP A 97 -5.63 7.52 -2.25
N ALA A 98 -5.48 6.29 -1.74
CA ALA A 98 -6.32 5.80 -0.66
C ALA A 98 -6.09 6.58 0.65
N MET A 99 -4.88 7.09 0.90
CA MET A 99 -4.62 8.04 2.00
C MET A 99 -5.34 9.38 1.83
N ALA A 100 -5.40 9.91 0.60
CA ALA A 100 -6.19 11.12 0.32
C ALA A 100 -7.68 10.90 0.62
N ILE A 101 -8.20 9.71 0.27
CA ILE A 101 -9.57 9.30 0.62
C ILE A 101 -9.74 9.24 2.14
N CYS A 102 -8.77 8.71 2.90
CA CYS A 102 -8.84 8.70 4.37
C CYS A 102 -8.89 10.11 4.96
N ARG A 103 -8.05 11.02 4.45
CA ARG A 103 -8.04 12.43 4.89
C ARG A 103 -9.40 13.08 4.67
N TRP A 104 -10.04 12.80 3.53
CA TRP A 104 -11.36 13.32 3.20
C TRP A 104 -12.49 12.62 3.98
N ALA A 105 -12.48 11.29 4.04
CA ALA A 105 -13.57 10.45 4.54
C ALA A 105 -13.55 10.25 6.07
N GLY A 106 -12.39 10.43 6.71
CA GLY A 106 -12.10 9.99 8.08
C GLY A 106 -11.47 8.59 8.12
N TYR A 107 -11.49 7.94 9.28
CA TYR A 107 -11.03 6.55 9.40
C TYR A 107 -12.10 5.56 8.91
N PRO A 108 -11.70 4.44 8.31
CA PRO A 108 -12.64 3.39 7.92
C PRO A 108 -13.17 2.62 9.12
N GLN A 109 -14.36 2.03 8.98
CA GLN A 109 -15.06 1.30 10.04
C GLN A 109 -14.92 -0.22 9.88
N LEU A 110 -14.84 -0.74 8.66
CA LEU A 110 -14.74 -2.18 8.41
C LEU A 110 -13.57 -2.51 7.50
N PHE A 111 -12.92 -3.63 7.80
CA PHE A 111 -11.98 -4.32 6.95
C PHE A 111 -12.54 -5.71 6.65
N ILE A 112 -12.76 -5.99 5.37
CA ILE A 112 -13.39 -7.23 4.92
C ILE A 112 -12.37 -7.95 4.03
N THR A 113 -12.15 -9.23 4.29
CA THR A 113 -11.44 -10.08 3.34
C THR A 113 -12.40 -11.03 2.66
N PHE A 114 -12.19 -11.30 1.38
CA PHE A 114 -13.06 -12.18 0.59
C PHE A 114 -12.21 -13.11 -0.27
N THR A 115 -12.22 -14.40 0.05
CA THR A 115 -11.49 -15.43 -0.70
C THR A 115 -12.40 -16.13 -1.71
N CYS A 116 -11.90 -16.37 -2.92
CA CYS A 116 -12.57 -17.21 -3.91
C CYS A 116 -12.88 -18.60 -3.34
N ASN A 117 -14.12 -19.07 -3.54
CA ASN A 117 -14.52 -20.43 -3.19
C ASN A 117 -14.59 -21.31 -4.46
N PRO A 118 -13.66 -22.26 -4.66
CA PRO A 118 -13.69 -23.19 -5.79
C PRO A 118 -14.94 -24.08 -5.82
N LYS A 119 -15.64 -24.24 -4.69
CA LYS A 119 -16.85 -25.05 -4.56
C LYS A 119 -18.14 -24.29 -4.89
N TRP A 120 -18.07 -23.08 -5.45
CA TRP A 120 -19.29 -22.39 -5.86
C TRP A 120 -20.06 -23.22 -6.90
N PRO A 121 -21.40 -23.32 -6.79
CA PRO A 121 -22.21 -24.12 -7.71
C PRO A 121 -22.01 -23.75 -9.18
N GLU A 122 -21.76 -22.47 -9.47
CA GLU A 122 -21.50 -21.98 -10.82
C GLU A 122 -20.19 -22.52 -11.40
N ILE A 123 -19.18 -22.76 -10.56
CA ILE A 123 -17.90 -23.36 -10.97
C ILE A 123 -18.08 -24.87 -11.15
N LEU A 124 -18.66 -25.55 -10.15
CA LEU A 124 -18.85 -27.01 -10.17
C LEU A 124 -19.70 -27.45 -11.36
N ARG A 125 -20.83 -26.78 -11.59
CA ARG A 125 -21.70 -27.01 -12.76
C ARG A 125 -20.97 -26.84 -14.10
N PHE A 126 -19.92 -26.02 -14.14
CA PHE A 126 -19.12 -25.84 -15.34
C PHE A 126 -18.06 -26.95 -15.51
N VAL A 127 -17.34 -27.30 -14.45
CA VAL A 127 -16.17 -28.20 -14.53
C VAL A 127 -16.51 -29.68 -14.41
N GLU A 128 -17.51 -30.07 -13.60
CA GLU A 128 -17.84 -31.48 -13.33
C GLU A 128 -18.29 -32.23 -14.60
N PRO A 129 -19.22 -31.70 -15.43
CA PRO A 129 -19.62 -32.40 -16.66
C PRO A 129 -18.48 -32.52 -17.70
N ARG A 130 -17.37 -31.80 -17.49
CA ARG A 130 -16.18 -31.81 -18.36
C ARG A 130 -15.06 -32.69 -17.83
N GLY A 131 -15.23 -33.34 -16.67
CA GLY A 131 -14.17 -34.11 -16.02
C GLY A 131 -12.98 -33.26 -15.57
N LEU A 132 -13.23 -31.98 -15.25
CA LEU A 132 -12.23 -31.01 -14.81
C LEU A 132 -12.43 -30.69 -13.32
N SER A 133 -11.34 -30.31 -12.65
CA SER A 133 -11.37 -29.68 -11.34
C SER A 133 -11.45 -28.16 -11.47
N PRO A 134 -11.92 -27.43 -10.43
CA PRO A 134 -11.90 -25.97 -10.42
C PRO A 134 -10.52 -25.37 -10.74
N ASP A 135 -9.46 -25.97 -10.21
CA ASP A 135 -8.08 -25.50 -10.40
C ASP A 135 -7.62 -25.65 -11.86
N ASP A 136 -8.19 -26.59 -12.63
CA ASP A 136 -7.89 -26.74 -14.06
C ASP A 136 -8.40 -25.55 -14.89
N ARG A 137 -9.31 -24.72 -14.34
CA ARG A 137 -9.94 -23.58 -15.04
C ARG A 137 -9.73 -22.26 -14.30
N PRO A 138 -8.48 -21.76 -14.21
CA PRO A 138 -8.15 -20.50 -13.54
C PRO A 138 -8.86 -19.27 -14.15
N ASP A 139 -9.18 -19.34 -15.44
CA ASP A 139 -9.97 -18.33 -16.15
C ASP A 139 -11.39 -18.24 -15.60
N ILE A 140 -12.03 -19.37 -15.30
CA ILE A 140 -13.37 -19.44 -14.73
C ILE A 140 -13.37 -19.01 -13.27
N LEU A 141 -12.39 -19.48 -12.48
CA LEU A 141 -12.20 -19.03 -11.09
C LEU A 141 -12.11 -17.50 -10.99
N SER A 142 -11.26 -16.90 -11.83
CA SER A 142 -11.04 -15.45 -11.87
C SER A 142 -12.30 -14.69 -12.29
N ARG A 143 -13.03 -15.17 -13.29
CA ARG A 143 -14.28 -14.56 -13.78
C ARG A 143 -15.39 -14.61 -12.74
N ILE A 144 -15.64 -15.79 -12.14
CA ILE A 144 -16.68 -15.96 -11.12
C ILE A 144 -16.35 -15.13 -9.88
N PHE A 145 -15.09 -15.14 -9.43
CA PHE A 145 -14.68 -14.28 -8.32
C PHE A 145 -14.90 -12.80 -8.64
N LYS A 146 -14.50 -12.33 -9.83
CA LYS A 146 -14.70 -10.92 -10.22
C LYS A 146 -16.18 -10.53 -10.21
N MET A 147 -17.06 -11.39 -10.74
CA MET A 147 -18.51 -11.16 -10.74
C MET A 147 -19.06 -11.07 -9.30
N LYS A 148 -18.66 -12.00 -8.42
CA LYS A 148 -19.11 -11.98 -7.01
C LYS A 148 -18.50 -10.81 -6.23
N LEU A 149 -17.26 -10.41 -6.51
CA LEU A 149 -16.66 -9.21 -5.93
C LEU A 149 -17.41 -7.95 -6.36
N ASP A 150 -17.77 -7.81 -7.63
CA ASP A 150 -18.57 -6.66 -8.10
C ASP A 150 -19.95 -6.62 -7.45
N LEU A 151 -20.60 -7.77 -7.29
CA LEU A 151 -21.85 -7.90 -6.55
C LEU A 151 -21.68 -7.50 -5.08
N LEU A 152 -20.57 -7.90 -4.44
CA LEU A 152 -20.27 -7.51 -3.06
C LEU A 152 -20.14 -6.00 -2.94
N ILE A 153 -19.36 -5.36 -3.81
CA ILE A 153 -19.23 -3.89 -3.80
C ILE A 153 -20.57 -3.20 -4.07
N LYS A 154 -21.40 -3.76 -4.97
CA LYS A 154 -22.75 -3.27 -5.23
C LYS A 154 -23.63 -3.38 -3.99
N ASP A 155 -23.60 -4.49 -3.26
CA ASP A 155 -24.38 -4.69 -2.04
C ASP A 155 -23.98 -3.71 -0.94
N LEU A 156 -22.67 -3.56 -0.72
CA LEU A 156 -22.14 -2.64 0.29
C LEU A 156 -22.59 -1.20 0.00
N LYS A 157 -22.55 -0.77 -1.27
CA LYS A 157 -22.81 0.62 -1.64
C LYS A 157 -24.27 0.95 -1.95
N GLN A 158 -24.87 0.20 -2.87
CA GLN A 158 -26.19 0.51 -3.44
C GLN A 158 -27.31 -0.08 -2.58
N ASN A 159 -27.15 -1.33 -2.15
CA ASN A 159 -28.11 -2.00 -1.29
C ASN A 159 -27.94 -1.61 0.19
N LYS A 160 -26.96 -0.74 0.49
CA LYS A 160 -26.71 -0.14 1.82
C LYS A 160 -26.66 -1.18 2.93
N MET A 161 -25.99 -2.30 2.65
CA MET A 161 -25.95 -3.46 3.55
C MET A 161 -25.53 -3.12 4.98
N PHE A 162 -24.61 -2.16 5.14
CA PHE A 162 -24.15 -1.65 6.43
C PHE A 162 -24.51 -0.17 6.63
N GLY A 163 -25.53 0.33 5.92
CA GLY A 163 -25.90 1.74 5.86
C GLY A 163 -25.27 2.50 4.68
N ASN A 164 -25.31 3.82 4.74
CA ASN A 164 -24.76 4.68 3.69
C ASN A 164 -23.23 4.59 3.66
N VAL A 165 -22.63 4.22 2.53
CA VAL A 165 -21.17 4.13 2.38
C VAL A 165 -20.62 5.40 1.76
N ARG A 166 -19.61 5.99 2.41
CA ARG A 166 -18.92 7.20 1.95
C ARG A 166 -17.79 6.89 0.94
N ALA A 167 -17.09 5.79 1.14
CA ALA A 167 -16.01 5.34 0.26
C ALA A 167 -15.76 3.83 0.40
N VAL A 168 -15.23 3.23 -0.66
CA VAL A 168 -14.76 1.86 -0.73
C VAL A 168 -13.43 1.81 -1.47
N VAL A 169 -12.46 1.15 -0.87
CA VAL A 169 -11.18 0.83 -1.52
C VAL A 169 -10.94 -0.66 -1.36
N TYR A 170 -10.50 -1.33 -2.42
CA TYR A 170 -10.05 -2.72 -2.30
C TYR A 170 -8.80 -3.00 -3.13
N THR A 171 -8.07 -4.03 -2.70
CA THR A 171 -7.00 -4.66 -3.47
C THR A 171 -7.27 -6.16 -3.61
N VAL A 172 -6.92 -6.72 -4.77
CA VAL A 172 -6.95 -8.17 -5.04
C VAL A 172 -5.53 -8.69 -5.02
N GLU A 173 -5.31 -9.74 -4.24
CA GLU A 173 -4.10 -10.55 -4.21
C GLU A 173 -4.41 -11.98 -4.68
N PHE A 174 -3.36 -12.74 -4.97
CA PHE A 174 -3.46 -14.15 -5.35
C PHE A 174 -2.69 -14.97 -4.32
N GLN A 175 -3.39 -15.78 -3.52
CA GLN A 175 -2.78 -16.55 -2.41
C GLN A 175 -1.94 -17.72 -2.94
N LYS A 176 -1.27 -18.51 -2.06
CA LYS A 176 -0.30 -19.56 -2.45
C LYS A 176 -0.78 -20.55 -3.52
N ARG A 177 -2.08 -20.87 -3.61
CA ARG A 177 -2.67 -21.72 -4.66
C ARG A 177 -3.19 -20.94 -5.88
N GLY A 178 -2.86 -19.67 -5.97
CA GLY A 178 -3.31 -18.72 -6.98
C GLY A 178 -4.71 -18.13 -6.76
N LEU A 179 -5.51 -18.63 -5.81
CA LEU A 179 -6.90 -18.17 -5.68
C LEU A 179 -6.99 -16.66 -5.44
N PRO A 180 -7.86 -15.94 -6.18
CA PRO A 180 -8.11 -14.53 -5.94
C PRO A 180 -8.64 -14.28 -4.52
N HIS A 181 -8.12 -13.24 -3.89
CA HIS A 181 -8.51 -12.81 -2.56
C HIS A 181 -8.55 -11.29 -2.51
N ALA A 182 -9.66 -10.71 -2.06
CA ALA A 182 -9.83 -9.28 -1.96
C ALA A 182 -9.69 -8.81 -0.51
N HIS A 183 -8.91 -7.75 -0.29
CA HIS A 183 -8.91 -6.96 0.94
C HIS A 183 -9.66 -5.67 0.68
N ILE A 184 -10.74 -5.43 1.42
CA ILE A 184 -11.71 -4.36 1.21
C ILE A 184 -11.75 -3.49 2.47
N VAL A 185 -11.63 -2.18 2.29
CA VAL A 185 -11.79 -1.18 3.36
C VAL A 185 -13.03 -0.35 3.07
N LEU A 186 -13.87 -0.18 4.11
CA LEU A 186 -15.17 0.46 4.01
C LEU A 186 -15.31 1.66 4.95
N TRP A 187 -15.71 2.80 4.39
CA TRP A 187 -16.12 3.99 5.14
C TRP A 187 -17.64 4.07 5.20
N ILE A 188 -18.21 3.80 6.37
CA ILE A 188 -19.64 3.90 6.63
C ILE A 188 -19.91 5.33 7.11
N SER A 189 -20.89 5.99 6.48
CA SER A 189 -21.35 7.33 6.84
C SER A 189 -22.09 7.27 8.17
N GLN A 190 -21.41 7.58 9.27
CA GLN A 190 -22.06 7.70 10.57
C GLN A 190 -22.58 9.12 10.79
N ARG A 191 -23.83 9.23 11.26
CA ARG A 191 -24.39 10.47 11.82
C ARG A 191 -24.05 10.68 13.30
N GLN A 192 -23.50 9.68 14.00
CA GLN A 192 -23.18 9.75 15.43
C GLN A 192 -21.75 9.32 15.71
N ARG A 193 -21.07 10.04 16.62
CA ARG A 193 -19.65 9.89 16.97
C ARG A 193 -19.34 8.72 17.90
N ASN A 194 -20.34 8.05 18.46
CA ASN A 194 -20.16 6.99 19.46
C ASN A 194 -20.62 5.64 18.90
N VAL A 195 -19.67 4.72 18.71
CA VAL A 195 -19.96 3.33 18.36
C VAL A 195 -19.96 2.51 19.64
N PHE A 196 -21.09 1.86 19.95
CA PHE A 196 -21.18 0.97 21.10
C PHE A 196 -20.82 -0.47 20.70
N SER A 197 -20.37 -1.27 21.66
CA SER A 197 -20.07 -2.70 21.43
C SER A 197 -21.25 -3.46 20.82
N ALA A 198 -22.47 -3.09 21.18
CA ALA A 198 -23.69 -3.64 20.60
C ALA A 198 -23.84 -3.36 19.10
N ASP A 199 -23.34 -2.23 18.59
CA ASP A 199 -23.39 -1.92 17.16
C ASP A 199 -22.40 -2.80 16.37
N ILE A 200 -21.25 -3.11 16.96
CA ILE A 200 -20.29 -4.07 16.38
C ILE A 200 -20.92 -5.46 16.34
N ASP A 201 -21.54 -5.91 17.43
CA ASP A 201 -22.19 -7.23 17.54
C ASP A 201 -23.38 -7.40 16.57
N ARG A 202 -23.99 -6.31 16.09
CA ARG A 202 -25.02 -6.34 15.04
C ARG A 202 -24.45 -6.64 13.65
N ILE A 203 -23.18 -6.29 13.42
CA ILE A 203 -22.52 -6.46 12.12
C ILE A 203 -21.65 -7.72 12.11
N ILE A 204 -20.95 -7.99 13.21
CA ILE A 204 -19.90 -9.00 13.30
C ILE A 204 -20.24 -10.02 14.39
N SER A 205 -20.18 -11.30 14.02
CA SER A 205 -20.25 -12.44 14.93
C SER A 205 -18.93 -13.20 14.92
N ALA A 206 -18.55 -13.74 16.08
CA ALA A 206 -17.44 -14.67 16.22
C ALA A 206 -17.88 -15.93 16.99
N GLU A 207 -19.14 -16.33 16.81
CA GLU A 207 -19.78 -17.45 17.51
C GLU A 207 -20.35 -18.48 16.52
N ILE A 208 -20.39 -19.74 16.95
CA ILE A 208 -21.10 -20.83 16.29
C ILE A 208 -22.60 -20.62 16.53
N PRO A 209 -23.41 -20.43 15.48
CA PRO A 209 -24.85 -20.27 15.61
C PRO A 209 -25.50 -21.59 16.04
N ASP A 210 -26.76 -21.53 16.43
CA ASP A 210 -27.48 -22.73 16.87
C ASP A 210 -27.94 -23.56 15.67
N GLU A 211 -27.56 -24.83 15.63
CA GLU A 211 -27.87 -25.75 14.53
C GLU A 211 -29.38 -25.94 14.33
N ASN A 212 -30.16 -25.97 15.41
CA ASN A 212 -31.61 -26.18 15.33
C ASN A 212 -32.33 -24.91 14.85
N SER A 213 -31.90 -23.74 15.29
CA SER A 213 -32.56 -22.47 14.91
C SER A 213 -32.19 -21.97 13.51
N ASP A 214 -30.95 -22.19 13.08
CA ASP A 214 -30.44 -21.68 11.79
C ASP A 214 -29.39 -22.65 11.20
N PRO A 215 -29.84 -23.82 10.71
CA PRO A 215 -28.95 -24.88 10.22
C PRO A 215 -28.10 -24.42 9.03
N ALA A 216 -28.65 -23.55 8.17
CA ALA A 216 -27.92 -23.01 7.03
C ALA A 216 -26.74 -22.14 7.47
N TYR A 217 -26.95 -21.26 8.46
CA TYR A 217 -25.88 -20.43 9.00
C TYR A 217 -24.85 -21.26 9.78
N TYR A 218 -25.30 -22.25 10.56
CA TYR A 218 -24.43 -23.20 11.25
C TYR A 218 -23.51 -23.94 10.29
N ASN A 219 -24.06 -24.54 9.23
CA ASN A 219 -23.27 -25.25 8.23
C ASN A 219 -22.27 -24.32 7.53
N ALA A 220 -22.69 -23.10 7.18
CA ALA A 220 -21.79 -22.13 6.57
C ALA A 220 -20.63 -21.73 7.51
N VAL A 221 -20.90 -21.53 8.80
CA VAL A 221 -19.86 -21.22 9.79
C VAL A 221 -18.92 -22.40 9.99
N LYS A 222 -19.46 -23.60 10.16
CA LYS A 222 -18.72 -24.86 10.30
C LYS A 222 -17.72 -25.06 9.17
N GLU A 223 -18.16 -24.86 7.92
CA GLU A 223 -17.33 -25.11 6.74
C GLU A 223 -16.31 -24.00 6.47
N LEU A 224 -16.71 -22.74 6.62
CA LEU A 224 -15.95 -21.61 6.08
C LEU A 224 -15.27 -20.76 7.15
N MET A 225 -15.80 -20.71 8.38
CA MET A 225 -15.42 -19.72 9.39
C MET A 225 -14.73 -20.32 10.62
N ILE A 226 -14.32 -21.60 10.58
CA ILE A 226 -13.56 -22.21 11.68
C ILE A 226 -12.07 -22.22 11.35
N HIS A 227 -11.25 -21.62 12.21
CA HIS A 227 -9.79 -21.70 12.14
C HIS A 227 -9.27 -23.04 12.68
N GLY A 228 -8.17 -23.53 12.11
CA GLY A 228 -7.51 -24.75 12.60
C GLY A 228 -8.03 -26.07 11.99
N PRO A 229 -7.69 -27.23 12.56
CA PRO A 229 -6.89 -27.41 13.80
C PRO A 229 -5.48 -26.81 13.65
N CYS A 230 -4.95 -26.22 14.73
CA CYS A 230 -3.59 -25.67 14.81
C CYS A 230 -3.11 -25.72 16.26
N GLY A 231 -1.88 -25.28 16.53
CA GLY A 231 -1.31 -25.35 17.88
C GLY A 231 -0.88 -26.77 18.20
N GLN A 232 -1.08 -27.17 19.45
CA GLN A 232 -0.80 -28.54 19.90
C GLN A 232 -1.59 -29.60 19.11
N MET A 233 -2.80 -29.26 18.63
CA MET A 233 -3.62 -30.17 17.82
C MET A 233 -3.05 -30.42 16.43
N ASN A 234 -2.30 -29.45 15.87
CA ASN A 234 -1.66 -29.62 14.57
C ASN A 234 -0.52 -28.60 14.38
N MET A 235 0.70 -29.03 14.67
CA MET A 235 1.90 -28.19 14.58
C MET A 235 2.34 -27.93 13.13
N SER A 236 1.93 -28.76 12.16
CA SER A 236 2.29 -28.60 10.75
C SER A 236 1.36 -27.65 9.97
N SER A 237 0.37 -27.06 10.65
CA SER A 237 -0.55 -26.13 10.01
C SER A 237 0.16 -24.90 9.43
N PRO A 238 -0.22 -24.39 8.24
CA PRO A 238 0.45 -23.25 7.61
C PRO A 238 0.44 -21.94 8.42
N CYS A 239 -0.43 -21.86 9.42
CA CYS A 239 -0.52 -20.73 10.34
C CYS A 239 0.45 -20.84 11.52
N MET A 240 1.16 -21.96 11.69
CA MET A 240 2.10 -22.17 12.78
C MET A 240 3.44 -21.52 12.47
N ASP A 241 3.98 -20.81 13.44
CA ASP A 241 5.33 -20.25 13.42
C ASP A 241 5.92 -20.41 14.81
N LYS A 242 7.11 -21.00 14.92
CA LYS A 242 7.81 -21.28 16.19
C LYS A 242 6.91 -21.91 17.28
N GLY A 243 6.10 -22.90 16.92
CA GLY A 243 5.25 -23.61 17.88
C GLY A 243 3.91 -22.93 18.22
N HIS A 244 3.64 -21.74 17.69
CA HIS A 244 2.42 -20.98 17.99
C HIS A 244 1.64 -20.61 16.72
N CYS A 245 0.31 -20.48 16.86
CA CYS A 245 -0.50 -19.98 15.75
C CYS A 245 -0.27 -18.48 15.56
N THR A 246 0.20 -18.08 14.37
CA THR A 246 0.39 -16.69 13.95
C THR A 246 -0.89 -15.85 13.91
N LYS A 247 -2.05 -16.51 13.93
CA LYS A 247 -3.38 -15.87 14.05
C LYS A 247 -3.90 -15.86 15.49
N HIS A 248 -3.12 -16.43 16.41
CA HIS A 248 -3.37 -16.50 17.84
C HIS A 248 -4.70 -17.17 18.19
N PHE A 249 -4.91 -18.33 17.58
CA PHE A 249 -5.97 -19.26 17.96
C PHE A 249 -5.42 -20.35 18.88
N PRO A 250 -6.21 -20.83 19.85
CA PRO A 250 -7.55 -20.37 20.21
C PRO A 250 -7.59 -18.96 20.81
N LYS A 251 -8.65 -18.21 20.52
CA LYS A 251 -8.95 -16.94 21.20
C LYS A 251 -9.48 -17.17 22.62
N LYS A 252 -9.54 -16.14 23.45
CA LYS A 252 -10.22 -16.21 24.75
C LYS A 252 -11.73 -16.10 24.60
N PHE A 253 -12.47 -16.73 25.50
CA PHE A 253 -13.90 -16.48 25.63
C PHE A 253 -14.15 -15.04 26.13
N SER A 254 -15.24 -14.44 25.68
CA SER A 254 -15.69 -13.12 26.12
C SER A 254 -17.21 -13.03 26.05
N GLN A 255 -17.84 -12.51 27.12
CA GLN A 255 -19.29 -12.37 27.20
C GLN A 255 -19.84 -11.21 26.36
N ARG A 256 -19.00 -10.20 26.05
CA ARG A 256 -19.36 -9.03 25.24
C ARG A 256 -18.17 -8.57 24.41
N THR A 257 -18.44 -7.87 23.31
CA THR A 257 -17.36 -7.18 22.58
C THR A 257 -16.82 -6.04 23.42
N THR A 258 -15.50 -5.96 23.56
CA THR A 258 -14.81 -4.84 24.20
C THR A 258 -13.76 -4.27 23.26
N ILE A 259 -13.47 -2.98 23.40
CA ILE A 259 -12.41 -2.30 22.66
C ILE A 259 -11.28 -2.05 23.65
N ASP A 260 -10.07 -2.51 23.35
CA ASP A 260 -8.92 -2.28 24.22
C ASP A 260 -8.42 -0.82 24.12
N LYS A 261 -7.47 -0.44 25.00
CA LYS A 261 -6.86 0.92 25.00
C LYS A 261 -6.19 1.28 23.66
N SER A 262 -5.82 0.27 22.86
CA SER A 262 -5.23 0.43 21.53
C SER A 262 -6.27 0.42 20.41
N GLY A 263 -7.57 0.38 20.71
CA GLY A 263 -8.65 0.39 19.73
C GLY A 263 -9.02 -0.97 19.14
N TYR A 264 -8.39 -2.08 19.53
CA TYR A 264 -8.72 -3.38 18.95
C TYR A 264 -9.97 -3.99 19.56
N PRO A 265 -10.90 -4.50 18.74
CA PRO A 265 -12.06 -5.22 19.23
C PRO A 265 -11.66 -6.63 19.71
N LYS A 266 -11.93 -6.93 20.98
CA LYS A 266 -12.03 -8.30 21.49
C LYS A 266 -13.49 -8.74 21.33
N TYR A 267 -13.81 -9.43 20.23
CA TYR A 267 -15.19 -9.83 19.93
C TYR A 267 -15.78 -10.76 20.96
N ARG A 268 -17.10 -10.67 21.13
CA ARG A 268 -17.90 -11.61 21.89
C ARG A 268 -17.71 -13.04 21.38
N ARG A 269 -17.36 -13.94 22.29
CA ARG A 269 -17.17 -15.38 22.11
C ARG A 269 -17.66 -16.07 23.37
N ARG A 270 -18.96 -16.32 23.51
CA ARG A 270 -19.50 -16.92 24.74
C ARG A 270 -19.10 -18.37 24.85
N ASN A 271 -18.83 -18.84 26.06
CA ASN A 271 -18.76 -20.27 26.31
C ASN A 271 -20.19 -20.79 26.47
N ASN A 272 -20.80 -21.21 25.36
CA ASN A 272 -22.18 -21.69 25.29
C ASN A 272 -22.26 -23.21 25.09
N GLY A 273 -21.14 -23.94 25.28
CA GLY A 273 -21.06 -25.38 25.11
C GLY A 273 -21.12 -25.88 23.65
N ARG A 274 -21.28 -25.00 22.66
CA ARG A 274 -21.32 -25.39 21.25
C ARG A 274 -19.93 -25.64 20.68
N SER A 275 -19.81 -26.70 19.90
CA SER A 275 -18.60 -27.03 19.16
C SER A 275 -18.96 -27.64 17.80
N VAL A 276 -18.01 -27.59 16.88
CA VAL A 276 -18.08 -28.26 15.58
C VAL A 276 -16.83 -29.11 15.39
N GLU A 277 -17.00 -30.31 14.83
CA GLU A 277 -15.86 -31.18 14.55
C GLU A 277 -15.13 -30.74 13.29
N LYS A 278 -13.79 -30.62 13.36
CA LYS A 278 -12.93 -30.34 12.22
C LYS A 278 -11.66 -31.19 12.29
N ASN A 279 -11.48 -32.06 11.30
CA ASN A 279 -10.37 -33.03 11.25
C ASN A 279 -10.22 -33.84 12.56
N GLY A 280 -11.33 -34.37 13.10
CA GLY A 280 -11.34 -35.18 14.33
C GLY A 280 -11.22 -34.40 15.64
N HIS A 281 -11.18 -33.06 15.60
CA HIS A 281 -11.01 -32.22 16.78
C HIS A 281 -12.22 -31.30 16.99
N PRO A 282 -12.78 -31.21 18.21
CA PRO A 282 -13.89 -30.30 18.52
C PRO A 282 -13.39 -28.85 18.61
N MET A 283 -13.97 -27.98 17.79
CA MET A 283 -13.67 -26.55 17.74
C MET A 283 -14.85 -25.76 18.31
N ASP A 284 -14.62 -25.00 19.38
CA ASP A 284 -15.62 -24.12 19.98
C ASP A 284 -15.52 -22.67 19.47
N ASN A 285 -16.26 -21.76 20.08
CA ASN A 285 -16.27 -20.32 19.74
C ASN A 285 -14.90 -19.64 19.78
N ARG A 286 -13.88 -20.23 20.40
CA ARG A 286 -12.51 -19.68 20.40
C ARG A 286 -11.84 -19.77 19.03
N TYR A 287 -12.32 -20.65 18.15
CA TYR A 287 -11.75 -20.91 16.81
C TYR A 287 -12.49 -20.20 15.68
N VAL A 288 -13.61 -19.54 15.97
CA VAL A 288 -14.44 -18.88 14.94
C VAL A 288 -13.75 -17.62 14.41
N ILE A 289 -13.73 -17.46 13.10
CA ILE A 289 -13.25 -16.28 12.40
C ILE A 289 -14.38 -15.22 12.40
N PRO A 290 -14.11 -13.95 12.76
CA PRO A 290 -15.11 -12.89 12.75
C PRO A 290 -15.79 -12.75 11.37
N HIS A 291 -17.12 -12.76 11.33
CA HIS A 291 -17.86 -12.79 10.07
C HIS A 291 -19.21 -12.10 10.18
N ASN A 292 -19.85 -11.85 9.03
CA ASN A 292 -21.22 -11.37 8.95
C ASN A 292 -22.12 -12.46 8.36
N ARG A 293 -23.24 -12.77 9.04
CA ARG A 293 -24.21 -13.80 8.61
C ARG A 293 -24.67 -13.61 7.17
N THR A 294 -25.10 -12.40 6.81
CA THR A 294 -25.69 -12.13 5.49
C THR A 294 -24.64 -12.23 4.38
N LEU A 295 -23.42 -11.74 4.60
CA LEU A 295 -22.32 -11.92 3.64
C LEU A 295 -21.99 -13.40 3.46
N LEU A 296 -21.88 -14.15 4.55
CA LEU A 296 -21.52 -15.55 4.53
C LEU A 296 -22.54 -16.39 3.75
N LEU A 297 -23.84 -16.22 4.05
CA LEU A 297 -24.91 -16.95 3.38
C LEU A 297 -25.08 -16.56 1.91
N LYS A 298 -24.95 -15.27 1.58
CA LYS A 298 -25.15 -14.78 0.21
C LYS A 298 -24.01 -15.20 -0.71
N TYR A 299 -22.77 -15.13 -0.24
CA TYR A 299 -21.59 -15.38 -1.06
C TYR A 299 -21.04 -16.78 -0.92
N GLY A 300 -21.40 -17.53 0.12
CA GLY A 300 -20.99 -18.91 0.34
C GLY A 300 -19.47 -19.07 0.23
N ALA A 301 -18.71 -18.23 0.92
CA ALA A 301 -17.26 -18.15 0.79
C ALA A 301 -16.59 -17.71 2.07
N HIS A 302 -15.27 -17.91 2.15
CA HIS A 302 -14.50 -17.45 3.31
C HIS A 302 -14.41 -15.91 3.31
N ILE A 303 -15.23 -15.26 4.15
CA ILE A 303 -15.29 -13.81 4.32
C ILE A 303 -15.04 -13.44 5.79
N ASN A 304 -13.87 -12.85 6.07
CA ASN A 304 -13.57 -12.28 7.39
C ASN A 304 -14.06 -10.83 7.44
N VAL A 305 -14.71 -10.41 8.53
CA VAL A 305 -15.17 -9.03 8.73
C VAL A 305 -14.62 -8.53 10.06
N GLU A 306 -13.82 -7.47 10.00
CA GLU A 306 -13.14 -6.89 11.14
C GLU A 306 -13.56 -5.42 11.35
N TRP A 307 -13.82 -5.05 12.61
CA TRP A 307 -14.04 -3.67 12.99
C TRP A 307 -12.71 -2.90 13.05
N CYS A 308 -12.69 -1.74 12.41
CA CYS A 308 -11.56 -0.84 12.29
C CYS A 308 -11.92 0.49 12.96
N ASN A 309 -11.06 1.02 13.82
CA ASN A 309 -11.29 2.34 14.41
C ASN A 309 -10.08 3.27 14.36
N GLN A 310 -8.99 2.90 13.66
CA GLN A 310 -7.75 3.68 13.60
C GLN A 310 -7.09 3.68 12.22
N SER A 311 -6.08 4.54 12.05
CA SER A 311 -5.20 4.65 10.86
C SER A 311 -4.55 3.32 10.44
N ARG A 312 -4.48 2.33 11.34
CA ARG A 312 -3.79 1.05 11.15
C ARG A 312 -4.43 0.15 10.11
N SER A 313 -5.75 0.12 9.96
CA SER A 313 -6.41 -0.78 8.97
C SER A 313 -6.15 -0.34 7.54
N VAL A 314 -5.99 0.97 7.36
CA VAL A 314 -5.51 1.59 6.12
C VAL A 314 -4.06 1.13 5.87
N LYS A 315 -3.15 1.31 6.84
CA LYS A 315 -1.77 0.76 6.80
C LYS A 315 -1.74 -0.76 6.54
N TYR A 316 -2.72 -1.51 7.03
CA TYR A 316 -2.82 -2.95 6.90
C TYR A 316 -3.32 -3.39 5.51
N LEU A 317 -4.31 -2.73 4.92
CA LEU A 317 -4.64 -2.86 3.49
C LEU A 317 -3.37 -2.65 2.66
N PHE A 318 -2.53 -1.73 3.10
CA PHE A 318 -1.27 -1.40 2.44
C PHE A 318 -0.10 -2.32 2.71
N LYS A 319 -0.13 -3.14 3.77
CA LYS A 319 0.79 -4.29 3.89
C LYS A 319 0.65 -5.16 2.66
N TYR A 320 -0.56 -5.32 2.12
CA TYR A 320 -0.85 -6.13 0.93
C TYR A 320 -0.71 -5.36 -0.39
N ILE A 321 -0.81 -4.03 -0.38
CA ILE A 321 -0.44 -3.16 -1.55
C ILE A 321 1.09 -3.05 -1.69
N ASN A 322 1.85 -3.14 -0.60
CA ASN A 322 3.32 -3.15 -0.63
C ASN A 322 3.94 -4.55 -0.43
N LYS A 323 3.11 -5.59 -0.25
CA LYS A 323 3.51 -6.96 -0.50
C LYS A 323 3.63 -7.11 -2.01
N GLY A 324 4.67 -6.46 -2.56
CA GLY A 324 5.24 -6.92 -3.81
C GLY A 324 5.53 -8.41 -3.66
N ASP A 325 5.46 -9.12 -4.77
CA ASP A 325 5.76 -10.55 -4.89
C ASP A 325 6.88 -10.92 -3.92
N ASP A 326 6.60 -11.88 -3.03
CA ASP A 326 7.36 -12.17 -1.80
C ASP A 326 8.83 -11.71 -1.91
N ARG A 327 9.08 -10.45 -1.49
CA ARG A 327 10.37 -9.80 -1.75
C ARG A 327 11.43 -10.42 -0.87
N ILE A 328 12.17 -11.36 -1.44
CA ILE A 328 13.51 -11.70 -1.01
C ILE A 328 14.33 -10.41 -1.17
N THR A 329 14.56 -9.71 -0.06
CA THR A 329 15.57 -8.65 0.05
C THR A 329 16.91 -9.34 0.28
N VAL A 330 17.34 -10.18 -0.67
CA VAL A 330 18.64 -10.85 -0.65
C VAL A 330 19.22 -10.71 -2.05
N ALA A 331 20.43 -10.16 -2.11
CA ALA A 331 21.25 -9.83 -3.28
C ALA A 331 20.66 -8.70 -4.16
N PHE A 332 21.36 -7.63 -4.53
CA PHE A 332 22.75 -7.52 -4.94
C PHE A 332 23.32 -6.13 -4.58
N SER A 333 23.98 -6.03 -3.43
CA SER A 333 25.23 -5.27 -3.36
C SER A 333 26.28 -6.14 -4.03
N GLU A 334 26.32 -6.13 -5.37
CA GLU A 334 27.54 -6.54 -6.06
C GLU A 334 28.64 -5.60 -5.55
N ALA A 335 29.61 -6.16 -4.84
CA ALA A 335 30.84 -5.51 -4.47
C ALA A 335 31.55 -5.10 -5.77
N THR A 336 31.29 -3.88 -6.23
CA THR A 336 32.09 -3.24 -7.27
C THR A 336 32.29 -1.78 -6.92
N ASP A 337 33.56 -1.37 -6.95
CA ASP A 337 34.13 -0.06 -6.73
C ASP A 337 33.16 1.13 -6.63
N SER A 338 33.29 1.87 -5.53
CA SER A 338 32.61 3.09 -5.15
C SER A 338 32.77 4.29 -6.10
N THR A 339 33.25 4.09 -7.32
CA THR A 339 33.58 5.16 -8.30
C THR A 339 32.72 5.16 -9.56
N LYS A 340 31.79 4.21 -9.76
CA LYS A 340 30.84 4.24 -10.89
C LYS A 340 29.39 4.40 -10.42
N PRO A 341 28.58 5.31 -11.01
CA PRO A 341 27.16 5.41 -10.70
C PRO A 341 26.47 4.08 -11.04
N GLN A 342 25.89 3.44 -10.03
CA GLN A 342 25.21 2.15 -10.14
C GLN A 342 24.07 2.26 -11.17
N LYS A 343 24.10 1.42 -12.21
CA LYS A 343 23.03 1.35 -13.21
C LYS A 343 21.83 0.61 -12.61
N ILE A 344 20.81 1.35 -12.19
CA ILE A 344 19.55 0.76 -11.70
C ILE A 344 18.65 0.46 -12.91
N ASP A 345 18.38 -0.82 -13.17
CA ASP A 345 17.38 -1.29 -14.14
C ASP A 345 16.15 -1.82 -13.40
N GLU A 346 15.13 -0.97 -13.25
CA GLU A 346 13.89 -1.34 -12.56
C GLU A 346 13.08 -2.41 -13.31
N ILE A 347 13.30 -2.58 -14.62
CA ILE A 347 12.65 -3.64 -15.39
C ILE A 347 13.29 -4.98 -15.05
N LYS A 348 14.62 -5.04 -14.94
CA LYS A 348 15.34 -6.24 -14.50
C LYS A 348 14.93 -6.64 -13.08
N MET A 349 14.92 -5.68 -12.15
CA MET A 349 14.43 -5.90 -10.78
C MET A 349 12.97 -6.38 -10.72
N TYR A 350 12.14 -6.01 -11.69
CA TYR A 350 10.76 -6.48 -11.78
C TYR A 350 10.65 -7.94 -12.26
N TYR A 351 11.59 -8.42 -13.08
CA TYR A 351 11.64 -9.82 -13.53
C TYR A 351 12.18 -10.77 -12.48
N ASP A 352 13.29 -10.42 -11.83
CA ASP A 352 14.12 -11.37 -11.07
C ASP A 352 13.49 -11.85 -9.74
N CYS A 353 12.35 -11.30 -9.33
CA CYS A 353 11.80 -11.49 -7.98
C CYS A 353 10.31 -11.89 -7.93
N ARG A 354 9.70 -12.40 -9.02
CA ARG A 354 8.23 -12.56 -9.07
C ARG A 354 7.73 -13.98 -9.33
N TYR A 355 6.79 -14.41 -8.48
CA TYR A 355 5.92 -15.57 -8.70
C TYR A 355 4.60 -15.13 -9.36
N ILE A 356 4.18 -15.79 -10.44
CA ILE A 356 2.90 -15.52 -11.12
C ILE A 356 2.05 -16.78 -11.08
N SER A 357 0.84 -16.67 -10.52
CA SER A 357 -0.13 -17.77 -10.54
C SER A 357 -0.99 -17.77 -11.81
N ALA A 358 -1.57 -18.92 -12.17
CA ALA A 358 -2.43 -19.02 -13.35
C ALA A 358 -3.70 -18.15 -13.23
N CYS A 359 -4.26 -18.00 -12.03
CA CYS A 359 -5.38 -17.08 -11.80
C CYS A 359 -4.96 -15.61 -11.91
N GLU A 360 -3.77 -15.23 -11.43
CA GLU A 360 -3.24 -13.88 -11.67
C GLU A 360 -3.10 -13.62 -13.17
N ALA A 361 -2.46 -14.53 -13.90
CA ALA A 361 -2.27 -14.42 -15.33
C ALA A 361 -3.61 -14.26 -16.06
N ALA A 362 -4.62 -15.08 -15.74
CA ALA A 362 -5.97 -14.95 -16.29
C ALA A 362 -6.60 -13.59 -15.95
N TRP A 363 -6.51 -13.14 -14.69
CA TRP A 363 -7.02 -11.85 -14.24
C TRP A 363 -6.43 -10.68 -15.04
N ARG A 364 -5.11 -10.72 -15.27
CA ARG A 364 -4.38 -9.70 -16.02
C ARG A 364 -4.69 -9.73 -17.51
N ILE A 365 -4.82 -10.93 -18.11
CA ILE A 365 -5.21 -11.10 -19.51
C ILE A 365 -6.61 -10.50 -19.75
N PHE A 366 -7.57 -10.79 -18.86
CA PHE A 366 -8.91 -10.20 -18.92
C PHE A 366 -8.98 -8.72 -18.52
N SER A 367 -7.84 -8.11 -18.19
CA SER A 367 -7.73 -6.69 -17.81
C SER A 367 -8.57 -6.31 -16.60
N TYR A 368 -8.77 -7.25 -15.67
CA TYR A 368 -9.42 -6.93 -14.41
C TYR A 368 -8.49 -6.09 -13.53
N HIS A 369 -9.02 -5.02 -12.96
CA HIS A 369 -8.25 -4.17 -12.06
C HIS A 369 -7.97 -4.90 -10.74
N ILE A 370 -6.70 -4.90 -10.32
CA ILE A 370 -6.30 -5.43 -9.01
C ILE A 370 -6.55 -4.44 -7.88
N HIS A 371 -6.62 -3.14 -8.18
CA HIS A 371 -7.03 -2.12 -7.22
C HIS A 371 -8.29 -1.42 -7.69
N TYR A 372 -9.15 -1.12 -6.73
CA TYR A 372 -10.35 -0.34 -6.94
C TYR A 372 -10.46 0.73 -5.88
N ARG A 373 -10.98 1.86 -6.31
CA ARG A 373 -11.49 2.92 -5.46
C ARG A 373 -12.72 3.48 -6.13
N ASP A 374 -13.71 3.82 -5.34
CA ASP A 374 -14.90 4.47 -5.86
C ASP A 374 -14.82 5.99 -5.87
N VAL A 375 -14.07 6.57 -4.94
CA VAL A 375 -13.81 8.01 -4.88
C VAL A 375 -12.72 8.37 -5.89
N PRO A 376 -13.01 9.24 -6.88
CA PRO A 376 -12.00 9.73 -7.80
C PRO A 376 -10.97 10.58 -7.06
N VAL A 377 -9.69 10.33 -7.31
CA VAL A 377 -8.57 11.12 -6.76
C VAL A 377 -7.85 11.81 -7.90
N GLU A 378 -7.80 13.13 -7.87
CA GLU A 378 -7.10 13.97 -8.82
C GLU A 378 -5.71 14.30 -8.29
N ARG A 379 -4.68 13.81 -8.98
CA ARG A 379 -3.29 13.99 -8.55
C ARG A 379 -2.79 15.35 -9.04
N LEU A 380 -2.34 16.17 -8.10
CA LEU A 380 -2.00 17.58 -8.30
C LEU A 380 -0.49 17.77 -8.17
N SER A 381 0.20 17.80 -9.32
CA SER A 381 1.60 18.20 -9.37
C SER A 381 1.73 19.71 -9.19
N PHE A 382 2.90 20.13 -8.74
CA PHE A 382 3.29 21.53 -8.57
C PHE A 382 4.81 21.63 -8.67
N HIS A 383 5.31 22.84 -8.85
CA HIS A 383 6.71 23.14 -9.07
C HIS A 383 6.98 24.58 -8.58
N LEU A 384 8.24 24.91 -8.31
CA LEU A 384 8.64 26.29 -8.05
C LEU A 384 8.54 27.14 -9.33
N PRO A 385 8.59 28.48 -9.23
CA PRO A 385 8.68 29.34 -10.41
C PRO A 385 9.83 28.89 -11.32
N GLY A 386 9.56 28.70 -12.62
CA GLY A 386 10.55 28.27 -13.60
C GLY A 386 10.94 26.78 -13.57
N GLU A 387 10.46 25.98 -12.61
CA GLU A 387 10.78 24.55 -12.50
C GLU A 387 9.73 23.62 -13.15
N GLN A 388 9.03 24.06 -14.19
CA GLN A 388 8.11 23.20 -14.93
C GLN A 388 8.86 22.01 -15.55
N ASN A 389 8.30 20.81 -15.47
CA ASN A 389 8.83 19.68 -16.26
C ASN A 389 8.52 19.88 -17.74
N VAL A 390 9.54 19.72 -18.58
CA VAL A 390 9.44 19.80 -20.03
C VAL A 390 9.69 18.43 -20.63
N TYR A 391 8.79 18.03 -21.54
CA TYR A 391 8.94 16.82 -22.34
C TYR A 391 9.28 17.25 -23.76
N TYR A 392 10.41 16.78 -24.27
CA TYR A 392 10.87 17.10 -25.62
C TYR A 392 11.41 15.84 -26.29
N LYS A 393 11.36 15.84 -27.62
CA LYS A 393 11.97 14.76 -28.39
C LYS A 393 13.49 14.99 -28.48
N PRO A 394 14.32 13.93 -28.60
CA PRO A 394 15.77 14.07 -28.64
C PRO A 394 16.30 14.93 -29.79
N ASP A 395 15.53 15.06 -30.86
CA ASP A 395 15.81 15.81 -32.09
C ASP A 395 15.21 17.23 -32.10
N ALA A 396 14.48 17.62 -31.05
CA ALA A 396 13.92 18.96 -30.95
C ALA A 396 15.01 19.98 -30.55
N SER A 397 15.09 21.12 -31.24
CA SER A 397 15.98 22.21 -30.83
C SER A 397 15.51 22.82 -29.50
N ILE A 398 16.44 23.24 -28.65
CA ILE A 398 16.09 23.81 -27.33
C ILE A 398 15.20 25.06 -27.49
N GLU A 399 15.44 25.86 -28.52
CA GLU A 399 14.61 27.04 -28.87
C GLU A 399 13.16 26.66 -29.23
N SER A 400 12.95 25.56 -29.97
CA SER A 400 11.60 25.04 -30.27
C SER A 400 10.88 24.51 -29.03
N VAL A 401 11.65 24.02 -28.06
CA VAL A 401 11.13 23.50 -26.79
C VAL A 401 10.73 24.66 -25.87
N LEU A 402 11.53 25.72 -25.81
CA LEU A 402 11.28 26.92 -24.99
C LEU A 402 10.14 27.78 -25.53
N SER A 403 9.97 27.85 -26.86
CA SER A 403 8.85 28.56 -27.51
C SER A 403 7.51 27.82 -27.42
N ASN A 404 7.48 26.60 -26.85
CA ASN A 404 6.27 25.79 -26.76
C ASN A 404 5.30 26.32 -25.69
N THR A 405 4.20 26.93 -26.13
CA THR A 405 3.13 27.50 -25.29
C THR A 405 2.49 26.52 -24.30
N THR A 406 2.69 25.21 -24.47
CA THR A 406 2.21 24.19 -23.52
C THR A 406 2.94 24.18 -22.18
N LEU A 407 4.10 24.84 -22.07
CA LEU A 407 4.88 25.03 -20.84
C LEU A 407 4.10 25.80 -19.76
N HIS A 408 3.29 26.77 -20.17
CA HIS A 408 2.48 27.57 -19.24
C HIS A 408 1.17 26.89 -18.81
N SER A 409 0.96 25.62 -19.17
CA SER A 409 -0.34 24.95 -19.07
C SER A 409 -0.28 23.71 -18.17
N THR A 410 0.53 23.74 -17.11
CA THR A 410 0.45 22.73 -16.05
C THR A 410 -0.86 22.90 -15.28
N LYS A 411 -1.35 21.85 -14.62
CA LYS A 411 -2.53 21.94 -13.72
C LYS A 411 -2.36 23.05 -12.68
N PHE A 412 -1.13 23.23 -12.20
CA PHE A 412 -0.81 24.19 -11.17
C PHE A 412 -0.88 25.64 -11.66
N ILE A 413 -0.28 25.96 -12.82
CA ILE A 413 -0.41 27.30 -13.41
C ILE A 413 -1.86 27.57 -13.84
N ALA A 414 -2.53 26.58 -14.41
CA ALA A 414 -3.92 26.71 -14.81
C ALA A 414 -4.88 26.92 -13.63
N TRP A 415 -4.54 26.46 -12.43
CA TRP A 415 -5.32 26.74 -11.23
C TRP A 415 -5.30 28.24 -10.89
N MET A 416 -4.12 28.87 -10.92
CA MET A 416 -4.00 30.32 -10.71
C MET A 416 -4.74 31.12 -11.79
N ARG A 417 -4.70 30.67 -13.05
CA ARG A 417 -5.52 31.25 -14.13
C ARG A 417 -7.02 31.10 -13.88
N ALA A 418 -7.45 29.93 -13.40
CA ALA A 418 -8.85 29.72 -13.05
C ALA A 418 -9.29 30.65 -11.90
N ASN A 419 -8.42 30.94 -10.93
CA ASN A 419 -8.70 31.91 -9.87
C ASN A 419 -8.84 33.35 -10.41
N GLN A 420 -8.19 33.68 -11.52
CA GLN A 420 -8.41 34.97 -12.21
C GLN A 420 -9.80 35.01 -12.85
N LEU A 421 -10.20 33.92 -13.53
CA LEU A 421 -11.42 33.84 -14.34
C LEU A 421 -12.70 33.63 -13.53
N TYR A 422 -12.66 32.80 -12.48
CA TYR A 422 -13.86 32.38 -11.74
C TYR A 422 -13.79 32.88 -10.30
N GLN A 423 -14.81 33.62 -9.86
CA GLN A 423 -14.87 34.11 -8.48
C GLN A 423 -14.99 32.98 -7.45
N GLU A 424 -15.79 31.96 -7.75
CA GLU A 424 -15.98 30.75 -6.93
C GLU A 424 -14.71 29.89 -6.79
N ALA A 425 -13.76 29.99 -7.73
CA ALA A 425 -12.46 29.33 -7.63
C ALA A 425 -11.64 29.89 -6.45
N ARG A 426 -11.86 31.16 -6.08
CA ARG A 426 -11.09 31.87 -5.07
C ARG A 426 -11.37 31.41 -3.64
N GLU A 427 -12.43 30.64 -3.44
CA GLU A 427 -12.79 30.06 -2.13
C GLU A 427 -12.04 28.75 -1.82
N LEU A 428 -11.32 28.21 -2.80
CA LEU A 428 -10.72 26.87 -2.74
C LEU A 428 -9.20 26.95 -2.64
N THR A 429 -8.63 26.05 -1.85
CA THR A 429 -7.20 25.74 -1.88
C THR A 429 -6.90 24.90 -3.13
N TYR A 430 -5.61 24.71 -3.47
CA TYR A 430 -5.26 23.86 -4.60
C TYR A 430 -5.70 22.41 -4.38
N VAL A 431 -5.57 21.90 -3.15
CA VAL A 431 -5.97 20.53 -2.77
C VAL A 431 -7.49 20.34 -2.88
N ASP A 432 -8.27 21.35 -2.51
CA ASP A 432 -9.73 21.28 -2.57
C ASP A 432 -10.28 21.53 -3.99
N PHE A 433 -9.46 22.07 -4.89
CA PHE A 433 -9.89 22.51 -6.21
C PHE A 433 -10.67 21.45 -7.01
N PRO A 434 -10.24 20.16 -7.05
CA PRO A 434 -10.93 19.12 -7.80
C PRO A 434 -12.36 18.82 -7.31
N SER A 435 -12.74 19.29 -6.12
CA SER A 435 -14.09 19.14 -5.57
C SER A 435 -15.13 19.90 -6.39
N LYS A 436 -14.80 21.12 -6.85
CA LYS A 436 -15.68 22.00 -7.64
C LYS A 436 -15.21 22.22 -9.07
N PHE A 437 -13.97 21.87 -9.42
CA PHE A 437 -13.42 22.05 -10.78
C PHE A 437 -12.95 20.71 -11.36
N THR A 438 -12.93 20.61 -12.69
CA THR A 438 -12.42 19.45 -13.43
C THR A 438 -11.37 19.85 -14.44
N TRP A 439 -10.31 19.04 -14.56
CA TRP A 439 -9.21 19.27 -15.49
C TRP A 439 -9.58 18.78 -16.89
N ASN A 440 -9.56 19.66 -17.88
CA ASN A 440 -9.67 19.29 -19.27
C ASN A 440 -8.29 18.99 -19.84
N LYS A 441 -7.96 17.71 -20.03
CA LYS A 441 -6.62 17.31 -20.51
C LYS A 441 -6.32 17.80 -21.93
N LYS A 442 -7.32 17.94 -22.81
CA LYS A 442 -7.13 18.38 -24.20
C LYS A 442 -6.87 19.88 -24.27
N LYS A 443 -7.68 20.67 -23.57
CA LYS A 443 -7.55 22.14 -23.52
C LYS A 443 -6.51 22.63 -22.50
N ARG A 444 -6.08 21.75 -21.60
CA ARG A 444 -5.16 22.05 -20.49
C ARG A 444 -5.65 23.20 -19.60
N GLU A 445 -6.93 23.17 -19.27
CA GLU A 445 -7.60 24.18 -18.44
C GLU A 445 -8.47 23.54 -17.36
N TRP A 446 -8.75 24.31 -16.31
CA TRP A 446 -9.78 23.96 -15.34
C TRP A 446 -11.11 24.59 -15.74
N SER A 447 -12.19 23.85 -15.54
CA SER A 447 -13.55 24.32 -15.75
C SER A 447 -14.45 23.93 -14.58
N PRO A 448 -15.47 24.72 -14.26
CA PRO A 448 -16.44 24.37 -13.22
C PRO A 448 -17.03 22.98 -13.46
N ARG A 449 -17.04 22.18 -12.40
CA ARG A 449 -17.52 20.80 -12.44
C ARG A 449 -19.04 20.79 -12.50
N LYS A 450 -19.59 20.22 -13.56
CA LYS A 450 -21.05 20.05 -13.73
C LYS A 450 -21.64 18.84 -13.00
N LYS A 451 -20.85 17.75 -12.86
CA LYS A 451 -21.29 16.49 -12.24
C LYS A 451 -20.15 15.79 -11.50
N GLY A 452 -20.52 14.99 -10.50
CA GLY A 452 -19.61 14.16 -9.71
C GLY A 452 -18.79 14.96 -8.71
N PHE A 453 -17.71 14.34 -8.22
CA PHE A 453 -16.79 14.90 -7.22
C PHE A 453 -15.43 14.22 -7.38
N ALA A 454 -14.35 14.88 -6.94
CA ALA A 454 -13.03 14.28 -6.82
C ALA A 454 -12.29 14.87 -5.61
N VAL A 455 -11.46 14.04 -4.97
CA VAL A 455 -10.52 14.47 -3.91
C VAL A 455 -9.22 14.88 -4.57
N GLY A 456 -8.69 16.06 -4.25
CA GLY A 456 -7.36 16.45 -4.70
C GLY A 456 -6.26 15.83 -3.84
N ARG A 457 -5.15 15.44 -4.48
CA ARG A 457 -3.96 14.94 -3.81
C ARG A 457 -2.71 15.59 -4.35
N VAL A 458 -2.16 16.51 -3.57
CA VAL A 458 -0.87 17.14 -3.85
C VAL A 458 0.26 16.13 -3.60
N PHE A 459 1.26 16.10 -4.48
CA PHE A 459 2.40 15.19 -4.32
C PHE A 459 3.15 15.46 -3.00
N PHE A 460 3.59 14.38 -2.35
CA PHE A 460 4.39 14.47 -1.14
C PHE A 460 5.76 15.10 -1.44
N VAL A 461 6.19 15.99 -0.56
CA VAL A 461 7.52 16.60 -0.57
C VAL A 461 8.08 16.50 0.84
N ARG A 462 9.33 16.03 0.95
CA ARG A 462 10.02 15.89 2.23
C ARG A 462 10.31 17.28 2.83
N PRO A 463 10.26 17.47 4.16
CA PRO A 463 10.60 18.74 4.80
C PRO A 463 11.96 19.30 4.36
N GLY A 464 12.99 18.46 4.23
CA GLY A 464 14.33 18.85 3.76
C GLY A 464 14.44 19.24 2.27
N ALA A 465 13.33 19.44 1.54
CA ALA A 465 13.33 19.86 0.14
C ALA A 465 13.28 21.39 -0.06
N GLY A 466 13.52 22.17 1.00
CA GLY A 466 13.59 23.64 0.97
C GLY A 466 12.28 24.30 0.51
N GLU A 467 12.37 25.33 -0.33
CA GLU A 467 11.25 26.14 -0.82
C GLU A 467 10.09 25.34 -1.40
N LYS A 468 10.38 24.17 -2.01
CA LYS A 468 9.36 23.29 -2.58
C LYS A 468 8.44 22.69 -1.50
N TYR A 469 8.98 22.43 -0.31
CA TYR A 469 8.18 21.98 0.83
C TYR A 469 7.25 23.10 1.31
N TYR A 470 7.77 24.31 1.49
CA TYR A 470 6.96 25.45 1.95
C TYR A 470 5.85 25.83 0.97
N LEU A 471 6.17 25.81 -0.33
CA LEU A 471 5.14 25.97 -1.36
C LEU A 471 4.03 24.91 -1.16
N ARG A 472 4.37 23.63 -0.99
CA ARG A 472 3.39 22.58 -0.73
C ARG A 472 2.50 22.87 0.47
N VAL A 473 3.08 23.35 1.57
CA VAL A 473 2.32 23.73 2.77
C VAL A 473 1.32 24.82 2.43
N LEU A 474 1.74 25.89 1.75
CA LEU A 474 0.87 26.97 1.31
C LEU A 474 -0.27 26.48 0.40
N LEU A 475 -0.03 25.49 -0.45
CA LEU A 475 -1.07 24.92 -1.32
C LEU A 475 -2.22 24.23 -0.57
N ASN A 476 -2.03 23.90 0.71
CA ASN A 476 -3.09 23.36 1.58
C ASN A 476 -3.83 24.46 2.36
N VAL A 477 -3.35 25.71 2.36
CA VAL A 477 -3.85 26.78 3.24
C VAL A 477 -4.35 27.99 2.44
N VAL A 478 -3.59 28.43 1.44
CA VAL A 478 -3.88 29.64 0.67
C VAL A 478 -4.99 29.36 -0.34
N LYS A 479 -6.02 30.20 -0.32
CA LYS A 479 -7.19 30.12 -1.20
C LYS A 479 -7.10 31.18 -2.29
N GLY A 480 -7.47 30.78 -3.51
CA GLY A 480 -7.64 31.69 -4.63
C GLY A 480 -6.45 32.52 -5.13
N PRO A 481 -5.16 32.12 -4.94
CA PRO A 481 -4.06 32.92 -5.46
C PRO A 481 -4.08 32.96 -6.99
N ARG A 482 -3.82 34.13 -7.55
CA ARG A 482 -3.78 34.40 -9.00
C ARG A 482 -2.36 34.39 -9.56
N SER A 483 -1.35 34.37 -8.70
CA SER A 483 0.07 34.32 -9.06
C SER A 483 0.89 33.66 -7.95
N PHE A 484 2.18 33.39 -8.23
CA PHE A 484 3.14 32.95 -7.22
C PHE A 484 3.40 34.01 -6.13
N GLU A 485 3.25 35.29 -6.45
CA GLU A 485 3.40 36.39 -5.49
C GLU A 485 2.24 36.39 -4.49
N GLU A 486 1.02 36.16 -4.96
CA GLU A 486 -0.15 36.06 -4.08
C GLU A 486 -0.05 34.85 -3.12
N LEU A 487 0.60 33.75 -3.54
CA LEU A 487 0.91 32.63 -2.62
C LEU A 487 1.83 33.07 -1.47
N ARG A 488 2.76 33.99 -1.72
CA ARG A 488 3.68 34.55 -0.72
C ARG A 488 3.14 35.80 -0.02
N THR A 489 1.93 36.25 -0.33
CA THR A 489 1.37 37.47 0.27
C THR A 489 0.62 37.13 1.56
N VAL A 490 0.98 37.75 2.69
CA VAL A 490 0.30 37.61 3.99
C VAL A 490 -0.10 39.00 4.46
N ASP A 491 -1.37 39.20 4.80
CA ASP A 491 -1.90 40.49 5.30
C ASP A 491 -1.50 41.72 4.46
N GLY A 492 -1.49 41.56 3.13
CA GLY A 492 -1.13 42.61 2.17
C GLY A 492 0.38 42.79 1.94
N LYS A 493 1.25 42.10 2.67
CA LYS A 493 2.71 42.13 2.48
C LYS A 493 3.18 40.93 1.66
N ILE A 494 3.96 41.20 0.61
CA ILE A 494 4.64 40.17 -0.20
C ILE A 494 5.95 39.79 0.51
N TYR A 495 6.19 38.50 0.66
CA TYR A 495 7.43 37.96 1.24
C TYR A 495 8.35 37.38 0.16
N ASP A 496 9.66 37.41 0.43
CA ASP A 496 10.69 37.00 -0.53
C ASP A 496 10.74 35.48 -0.75
N THR A 497 10.40 34.69 0.25
CA THR A 497 10.39 33.22 0.14
C THR A 497 9.04 32.62 0.55
N PHE A 498 8.75 31.42 0.08
CA PHE A 498 7.61 30.64 0.56
C PHE A 498 7.78 30.27 2.04
N ARG A 499 9.03 30.09 2.49
CA ARG A 499 9.37 29.89 3.90
C ARG A 499 8.89 31.06 4.76
N ASP A 500 9.27 32.28 4.42
CA ASP A 500 8.90 33.47 5.21
C ASP A 500 7.39 33.71 5.20
N ALA A 501 6.73 33.43 4.07
CA ALA A 501 5.28 33.48 3.97
C ALA A 501 4.57 32.40 4.83
N CYS A 502 5.20 31.26 5.08
CA CYS A 502 4.71 30.26 6.04
C CYS A 502 4.94 30.72 7.47
N TYR A 503 6.11 31.27 7.78
CA TYR A 503 6.44 31.84 9.08
C TYR A 503 5.45 32.93 9.49
N ALA A 504 5.22 33.91 8.61
CA ALA A 504 4.27 35.00 8.82
C ALA A 504 2.82 34.52 9.04
N ARG A 505 2.45 33.36 8.48
CA ARG A 505 1.14 32.71 8.70
C ARG A 505 1.05 31.86 9.97
N GLY A 506 2.11 31.79 10.79
CA GLY A 506 2.17 30.90 11.96
C GLY A 506 2.22 29.40 11.60
N LEU A 507 2.58 29.08 10.35
CA LEU A 507 2.73 27.72 9.86
C LEU A 507 4.12 27.14 10.19
N GLN A 508 5.03 27.95 10.74
CA GLN A 508 6.37 27.55 11.20
C GLN A 508 6.62 27.92 12.67
N GLY A 509 7.62 27.28 13.28
CA GLY A 509 8.14 27.46 14.64
C GLY A 509 9.40 26.58 14.83
N ASP A 510 10.07 26.64 15.98
CA ASP A 510 11.45 26.12 16.24
C ASP A 510 11.83 24.78 15.60
N ASP A 511 10.90 23.84 15.43
CA ASP A 511 11.05 22.63 14.60
C ASP A 511 9.69 22.10 14.06
N LYS A 512 8.70 23.00 13.96
CA LYS A 512 7.30 22.65 13.65
C LYS A 512 7.18 21.95 12.30
N GLU A 513 7.99 22.31 11.32
CA GLU A 513 7.98 21.70 9.99
C GLU A 513 8.35 20.21 9.99
N TYR A 514 9.25 19.79 10.89
CA TYR A 514 9.64 18.39 11.04
C TYR A 514 8.56 17.60 11.77
N ILE A 515 7.97 18.21 12.81
CA ILE A 515 6.83 17.64 13.55
C ILE A 515 5.64 17.44 12.61
N ASP A 516 5.26 18.48 11.86
CA ASP A 516 4.17 18.45 10.90
C ASP A 516 4.49 17.48 9.76
N GLY A 517 5.74 17.44 9.30
CA GLY A 517 6.21 16.52 8.27
C GLY A 517 6.14 15.05 8.69
N ILE A 518 6.57 14.71 9.91
CA ILE A 518 6.49 13.36 10.48
C ILE A 518 5.04 13.01 10.78
N THR A 519 4.26 13.93 11.36
CA THR A 519 2.84 13.73 11.66
C THR A 519 2.04 13.48 10.39
N GLU A 520 2.27 14.27 9.34
CA GLU A 520 1.61 14.04 8.07
C GLU A 520 2.07 12.72 7.44
N SER A 521 3.37 12.46 7.46
CA SER A 521 3.93 11.20 6.97
C SER A 521 3.36 10.03 7.76
N SER A 522 3.04 10.17 9.06
CA SER A 522 2.58 9.08 9.91
C SER A 522 1.22 8.54 9.52
N HIS A 523 0.37 9.37 8.90
CA HIS A 523 -0.84 8.89 8.27
C HIS A 523 -0.53 7.87 7.16
N SER A 524 0.59 8.07 6.46
CA SER A 524 0.92 7.45 5.17
C SER A 524 2.20 6.58 5.20
N ALA A 525 2.81 6.35 6.35
CA ALA A 525 4.04 5.58 6.48
C ALA A 525 3.95 4.62 7.67
N MET A 526 4.65 3.49 7.55
CA MET A 526 4.84 2.59 8.69
C MET A 526 5.83 3.20 9.68
N ALA A 527 5.69 2.90 10.97
CA ALA A 527 6.57 3.40 12.02
C ALA A 527 8.07 3.20 11.71
N ARG A 528 8.46 2.04 11.15
CA ARG A 528 9.83 1.82 10.62
C ARG A 528 10.32 2.90 9.64
N TRP A 529 9.48 3.32 8.70
CA TRP A 529 9.84 4.34 7.71
C TRP A 529 9.93 5.72 8.36
N LEU A 530 9.06 6.00 9.33
CA LEU A 530 9.13 7.23 10.12
C LEU A 530 10.42 7.27 10.96
N ARG A 531 10.86 6.13 11.53
CA ARG A 531 12.16 6.03 12.21
C ARG A 531 13.30 6.34 11.24
N HIS A 532 13.30 5.80 10.02
CA HIS A 532 14.29 6.17 8.99
C HIS A 532 14.23 7.66 8.60
N LEU A 533 13.02 8.24 8.48
CA LEU A 533 12.86 9.67 8.18
C LEU A 533 13.44 10.51 9.33
N PHE A 534 13.11 10.20 10.57
CA PHE A 534 13.60 10.86 11.77
C PHE A 534 15.14 10.77 11.85
N VAL A 535 15.71 9.59 11.63
CA VAL A 535 17.17 9.38 11.54
C VAL A 535 17.79 10.19 10.41
N THR A 536 17.13 10.31 9.26
CA THR A 536 17.63 11.14 8.16
C THR A 536 17.67 12.62 8.56
N LEU A 537 16.63 13.12 9.24
CA LEU A 537 16.58 14.49 9.74
C LEU A 537 17.66 14.77 10.79
N LEU A 538 17.94 13.79 11.67
CA LEU A 538 19.06 13.84 12.61
C LEU A 538 20.41 13.92 11.87
N LEU A 539 20.67 13.00 10.93
CA LEU A 539 21.92 12.95 10.18
C LEU A 539 22.18 14.22 9.35
N GLN A 540 21.13 14.88 8.87
CA GLN A 540 21.22 16.13 8.12
C GLN A 540 21.45 17.36 9.02
N GLY A 541 21.37 17.21 10.35
CA GLY A 541 21.53 18.31 11.30
C GLY A 541 20.48 19.41 11.13
N SER A 542 19.30 19.08 10.57
CA SER A 542 18.31 20.09 10.17
C SER A 542 17.40 20.53 11.32
N MET A 543 17.31 19.74 12.39
CA MET A 543 16.51 20.04 13.57
C MET A 543 17.31 20.86 14.58
N THR A 544 16.71 21.93 15.08
CA THR A 544 17.34 22.83 16.07
C THR A 544 17.33 22.21 17.47
N LYS A 545 16.22 21.53 17.82
CA LYS A 545 15.94 20.84 19.09
C LYS A 545 15.36 19.45 18.80
N PRO A 546 16.19 18.48 18.39
CA PRO A 546 15.73 17.13 18.04
C PRO A 546 14.85 16.45 19.11
N GLU A 547 15.10 16.75 20.38
CA GLU A 547 14.35 16.26 21.54
C GLU A 547 12.89 16.73 21.56
N SER A 548 12.64 17.99 21.16
CA SER A 548 11.29 18.56 21.04
C SER A 548 10.50 17.88 19.91
N VAL A 549 11.19 17.54 18.81
CA VAL A 549 10.59 16.79 17.70
C VAL A 549 10.27 15.36 18.13
N TRP A 550 11.20 14.70 18.84
CA TRP A 550 10.99 13.37 19.41
C TRP A 550 9.77 13.34 20.35
N GLU A 551 9.70 14.26 21.33
CA GLU A 551 8.61 14.33 22.30
C GLU A 551 7.23 14.41 21.65
N LYS A 552 7.13 15.10 20.52
CA LYS A 552 5.87 15.28 19.77
C LYS A 552 5.58 14.17 18.77
N CYS A 553 6.57 13.36 18.40
CA CYS A 553 6.45 12.39 17.31
C CYS A 553 6.65 10.92 17.71
N TRP A 554 7.17 10.63 18.90
CA TRP A 554 7.56 9.27 19.29
C TRP A 554 6.39 8.27 19.25
N GLU A 555 5.14 8.70 19.47
CA GLU A 555 3.95 7.84 19.36
C GLU A 555 3.79 7.28 17.94
N TYR A 556 4.08 8.09 16.93
CA TYR A 556 4.06 7.66 15.53
C TYR A 556 5.25 6.76 15.20
N LEU A 557 6.42 7.08 15.76
CA LEU A 557 7.67 6.34 15.56
C LEU A 557 7.66 4.97 16.25
N SER A 558 6.83 4.79 17.28
CA SER A 558 6.79 3.59 18.12
C SER A 558 5.53 2.74 17.93
N GLU A 559 4.66 3.11 16.97
CA GLU A 559 3.33 2.51 16.79
C GLU A 559 3.35 0.96 16.64
N ASP A 560 4.42 0.42 16.06
CA ASP A 560 4.62 -1.01 15.81
C ASP A 560 5.38 -1.75 16.92
N ILE A 561 5.95 -1.03 17.90
CA ILE A 561 6.86 -1.59 18.92
C ILE A 561 6.16 -2.65 19.76
N LEU A 562 5.03 -2.33 20.40
CA LEU A 562 4.32 -3.29 21.24
C LEU A 562 3.96 -4.56 20.45
N TYR A 563 3.48 -4.41 19.22
CA TYR A 563 3.17 -5.55 18.36
C TYR A 563 4.42 -6.40 18.06
N ASN A 564 5.55 -5.76 17.74
CA ASN A 564 6.80 -6.45 17.44
C ASN A 564 7.37 -7.14 18.70
N VAL A 565 7.31 -6.51 19.87
CA VAL A 565 7.75 -7.11 21.14
C VAL A 565 6.86 -8.30 21.51
N ARG A 566 5.53 -8.15 21.47
CA ARG A 566 4.57 -9.26 21.66
C ARG A 566 4.84 -10.43 20.73
N LYS A 567 5.16 -10.13 19.47
CA LYS A 567 5.50 -11.15 18.47
C LYS A 567 6.83 -11.85 18.79
N ASN A 568 7.85 -11.09 19.19
CA ASN A 568 9.18 -11.62 19.47
C ASN A 568 9.24 -12.42 20.78
N LEU A 569 8.51 -11.97 21.81
CA LEU A 569 8.41 -12.63 23.11
C LEU A 569 7.29 -13.68 23.19
N HIS A 570 6.48 -13.80 22.14
CA HIS A 570 5.33 -14.71 22.06
C HIS A 570 4.25 -14.49 23.14
N ASP A 571 4.17 -13.29 23.74
CA ASP A 571 3.17 -12.92 24.73
C ASP A 571 2.17 -11.90 24.16
N GLN A 572 0.89 -12.27 24.07
CA GLN A 572 -0.17 -11.39 23.56
C GLN A 572 -0.72 -10.40 24.60
N GLU A 573 -0.63 -10.76 25.88
CA GLU A 573 -1.18 -9.96 26.98
C GLU A 573 -0.13 -9.01 27.56
N LEU A 574 1.15 -9.16 27.15
CA LEU A 574 2.19 -8.19 27.45
C LEU A 574 1.67 -6.78 27.17
N GLU A 575 1.51 -6.00 28.22
CA GLU A 575 1.32 -4.57 28.12
C GLU A 575 2.68 -3.94 28.43
N LEU A 576 3.08 -3.00 27.58
CA LEU A 576 4.23 -2.17 27.85
C LEU A 576 3.70 -0.81 28.30
N ASP A 577 4.32 -0.25 29.32
CA ASP A 577 4.04 1.13 29.68
C ASP A 577 4.62 2.10 28.63
N LYS A 578 4.26 3.37 28.77
CA LYS A 578 4.68 4.43 27.84
C LYS A 578 6.21 4.55 27.77
N GLY A 579 6.89 4.44 28.90
CA GLY A 579 8.35 4.56 28.99
C GLY A 579 9.06 3.35 28.37
N GLU A 580 8.54 2.14 28.53
CA GLU A 580 9.05 0.94 27.88
C GLU A 580 8.93 1.02 26.35
N ILE A 581 7.78 1.46 25.84
CA ILE A 581 7.57 1.66 24.39
C ILE A 581 8.58 2.68 23.83
N GLN A 582 8.80 3.79 24.54
CA GLN A 582 9.79 4.80 24.16
C GLN A 582 11.20 4.20 24.12
N LYS A 583 11.61 3.44 25.14
CA LYS A 583 12.94 2.79 25.21
C LYS A 583 13.16 1.86 24.02
N TYR A 584 12.24 0.94 23.74
CA TYR A 584 12.36 0.04 22.58
C TYR A 584 12.37 0.79 21.25
N CYS A 585 11.63 1.89 21.13
CA CYS A 585 11.68 2.72 19.93
C CYS A 585 13.05 3.39 19.75
N LEU A 586 13.65 3.88 20.84
CA LEU A 586 14.99 4.48 20.81
C LEU A 586 16.07 3.46 20.44
N VAL A 587 15.97 2.21 20.91
CA VAL A 587 16.85 1.11 20.50
C VAL A 587 16.82 0.89 18.98
N GLU A 588 15.62 0.92 18.39
CA GLU A 588 15.49 0.79 16.93
C GLU A 588 16.06 2.00 16.17
N ILE A 589 15.97 3.20 16.75
CA ILE A 589 16.59 4.42 16.16
C ILE A 589 18.12 4.37 16.28
N GLU A 590 18.64 3.92 17.42
CA GLU A 590 20.08 3.75 17.68
C GLU A 590 20.69 2.78 16.65
N LYS A 591 20.06 1.62 16.42
CA LYS A 591 20.50 0.67 15.38
C LYS A 591 20.61 1.32 13.99
N LEU A 592 19.64 2.17 13.64
CA LEU A 592 19.62 2.86 12.34
C LEU A 592 20.71 3.95 12.23
N LEU A 593 21.05 4.61 13.33
CA LEU A 593 22.15 5.58 13.38
C LEU A 593 23.51 4.88 13.35
N GLN A 594 23.66 3.76 14.06
CA GLN A 594 24.89 2.97 14.09
C GLN A 594 25.27 2.44 12.70
N GLN A 595 24.28 2.03 11.90
CA GLN A 595 24.47 1.69 10.47
C GLN A 595 25.07 2.84 9.62
N ARG A 596 25.07 4.06 10.14
CA ARG A 596 25.58 5.27 9.50
C ARG A 596 26.76 5.90 10.27
N GLY A 597 27.34 5.18 11.22
CA GLY A 597 28.49 5.64 12.00
C GLY A 597 28.16 6.75 13.01
N LYS A 598 26.90 6.85 13.46
CA LYS A 598 26.43 7.84 14.43
C LYS A 598 25.69 7.16 15.58
N SER A 599 25.51 7.86 16.69
CA SER A 599 24.74 7.43 17.87
C SER A 599 23.75 8.51 18.29
N LEU A 600 22.68 8.16 19.01
CA LEU A 600 21.82 9.13 19.68
C LEU A 600 22.61 10.05 20.62
N ARG A 601 23.74 9.56 21.15
CA ARG A 601 24.68 10.35 21.99
C ARG A 601 25.31 11.54 21.25
N ASP A 602 25.34 11.51 19.92
CA ASP A 602 25.88 12.61 19.11
C ASP A 602 24.92 13.81 19.02
N TYR A 603 23.68 13.67 19.49
CA TYR A 603 22.64 14.68 19.39
C TYR A 603 22.27 15.21 20.77
N VAL A 604 22.69 16.44 21.06
CA VAL A 604 22.44 17.11 22.34
C VAL A 604 20.93 17.14 22.64
N GLY A 605 20.54 16.72 23.84
CA GLY A 605 19.15 16.70 24.31
C GLY A 605 18.35 15.44 23.98
N MET A 606 18.80 14.60 23.04
CA MET A 606 18.08 13.36 22.69
C MET A 606 18.15 12.32 23.82
N PRO A 607 17.04 11.63 24.12
CA PRO A 607 17.07 10.52 25.06
C PRO A 607 17.82 9.32 24.47
N VAL A 608 18.64 8.67 25.31
CA VAL A 608 19.45 7.52 24.94
C VAL A 608 18.93 6.28 25.69
N PRO A 609 18.76 5.12 25.03
CA PRO A 609 18.36 3.90 25.72
C PRO A 609 19.50 3.38 26.63
N PRO A 610 19.21 2.58 27.66
CA PRO A 610 20.26 2.02 28.51
C PRO A 610 21.20 1.10 27.72
N ASP A 611 22.50 1.12 28.05
CA ASP A 611 23.54 0.38 27.33
C ASP A 611 23.30 -1.12 27.27
N SER A 612 22.59 -1.69 28.24
CA SER A 612 22.18 -3.11 28.24
C SER A 612 21.25 -3.50 27.08
N TYR A 613 20.67 -2.53 26.37
CA TYR A 613 19.77 -2.73 25.22
C TYR A 613 20.42 -2.34 23.88
N ILE A 614 21.65 -1.81 23.89
CA ILE A 614 22.38 -1.33 22.70
C ILE A 614 23.38 -2.43 22.25
N PRO A 615 23.24 -3.00 21.04
CA PRO A 615 24.27 -3.90 20.50
C PRO A 615 25.60 -3.15 20.31
N SER A 616 26.72 -3.78 20.67
CA SER A 616 28.08 -3.26 20.43
C SER A 616 28.28 -2.94 18.94
N MET A 617 28.91 -1.79 18.64
CA MET A 617 29.24 -1.39 17.26
C MET A 617 30.20 -2.37 16.56
N GLU A 618 31.07 -3.03 17.32
CA GLU A 618 32.00 -4.05 16.80
C GLU A 618 31.27 -5.35 16.45
N ASP A 619 30.13 -5.64 17.10
CA ASP A 619 29.37 -6.86 16.88
C ASP A 619 28.51 -6.83 15.61
N ILE A 620 28.02 -5.68 15.13
CA ILE A 620 27.01 -5.69 14.05
C ILE A 620 27.56 -6.18 12.71
N LEU A 621 28.78 -5.77 12.34
CA LEU A 621 29.44 -6.23 11.11
C LEU A 621 29.81 -7.72 11.19
N ILE A 622 30.31 -8.16 12.35
CA ILE A 622 30.67 -9.56 12.61
C ILE A 622 29.42 -10.45 12.67
N HIS A 623 28.35 -9.96 13.28
CA HIS A 623 27.11 -10.70 13.49
C HIS A 623 26.24 -10.74 12.23
N GLU A 624 26.36 -9.77 11.31
CA GLU A 624 25.82 -9.84 9.94
C GLU A 624 26.60 -10.84 9.07
N GLU A 625 27.94 -10.87 9.15
CA GLU A 625 28.74 -11.90 8.47
C GLU A 625 28.51 -13.31 9.01
N LEU A 626 28.21 -13.46 10.30
CA LEU A 626 27.92 -14.75 10.93
C LEU A 626 26.44 -15.17 10.83
N LYS A 627 25.58 -14.39 10.15
CA LYS A 627 24.13 -14.62 10.05
C LYS A 627 23.71 -15.45 8.83
N TYR A 628 24.52 -16.40 8.41
CA TYR A 628 24.06 -17.44 7.48
C TYR A 628 23.58 -18.66 8.26
N ASP A 629 22.59 -19.36 7.71
CA ASP A 629 22.08 -20.59 8.29
C ASP A 629 23.14 -21.69 8.11
N LYS A 630 23.84 -22.00 9.19
CA LYS A 630 24.93 -22.97 9.20
C LYS A 630 24.47 -24.38 8.84
N CYS A 631 23.21 -24.74 9.11
CA CYS A 631 22.65 -26.03 8.72
C CYS A 631 22.44 -26.07 7.20
N VAL A 632 21.89 -25.01 6.61
CA VAL A 632 21.71 -24.92 5.15
C VAL A 632 23.06 -24.88 4.44
N MET A 633 24.03 -24.10 4.93
CA MET A 633 25.38 -24.07 4.34
C MET A 633 26.11 -25.40 4.47
N ALA A 634 25.88 -26.17 5.55
CA ALA A 634 26.45 -27.51 5.70
C ALA A 634 25.82 -28.52 4.73
N GLU A 635 24.50 -28.46 4.52
CA GLU A 635 23.80 -29.27 3.52
C GLU A 635 24.26 -28.93 2.10
N GLU A 636 24.41 -27.64 1.80
CA GLU A 636 24.87 -27.14 0.50
C GLU A 636 26.34 -27.51 0.25
N HIS A 637 27.19 -27.41 1.26
CA HIS A 637 28.57 -27.89 1.21
C HIS A 637 28.64 -29.40 0.94
N GLN A 638 27.90 -30.23 1.67
CA GLN A 638 27.88 -31.68 1.42
C GLN A 638 27.38 -32.04 0.03
N LYS A 639 26.47 -31.23 -0.52
CA LYS A 639 25.95 -31.42 -1.87
C LYS A 639 27.01 -31.07 -2.91
N LEU A 640 27.64 -29.90 -2.78
CA LEU A 640 28.68 -29.43 -3.69
C LEU A 640 29.95 -30.28 -3.62
N LEU A 641 30.32 -30.78 -2.44
CA LEU A 641 31.48 -31.67 -2.25
C LEU A 641 31.31 -33.00 -3.00
N LYS A 642 30.08 -33.48 -3.16
CA LYS A 642 29.76 -34.69 -3.95
C LYS A 642 29.81 -34.45 -5.46
N ASP A 643 29.72 -33.19 -5.88
CA ASP A 643 29.74 -32.78 -7.27
C ASP A 643 31.16 -32.36 -7.73
N MET A 644 32.18 -32.46 -6.86
CA MET A 644 33.58 -32.19 -7.21
C MET A 644 34.23 -33.38 -7.91
N THR A 645 35.06 -33.10 -8.91
CA THR A 645 35.92 -34.07 -9.59
C THR A 645 37.23 -34.29 -8.82
N ASP A 646 37.91 -35.43 -9.00
CA ASP A 646 39.16 -35.77 -8.28
C ASP A 646 40.32 -34.75 -8.40
N GLU A 647 40.25 -33.81 -9.35
CA GLU A 647 41.23 -32.72 -9.54
C GLU A 647 40.87 -31.41 -8.81
N GLN A 648 39.66 -31.30 -8.23
CA GLN A 648 39.16 -30.16 -7.45
C GLN A 648 39.08 -30.54 -5.97
#